data_AF-A0A1S7FXK5-F1
#
_entry.id   AF-A0A1S7FXK5-F1
#
_cell.length_a   1.000
_cell.length_b   1.000
_cell.length_c   1.000
_cell.angle_alpha   90.00
_cell.angle_beta   90.00
_cell.angle_gamma   90.00
#
_symmetry.space_group_name_H-M   'P 1'
#
loop_
_entity.id
_entity.type
_entity.pdbx_description
1 polymer ?
#
loop_
_entity_poly.entity_id
_entity_poly.type
_entity_poly.pdbx_seq_one_letter_code
_entity_poly.pdbx_strand_id
1 'polypeptide(L)'
;MNKNHKWLKITMCSLTLALVVAPLSVFGEDKEALTGELLETSESKKVNAEKLTTPDPSEKKSFREWFPADFRLALAAAQALDSYTSWDVSYEKLSTITGLRILADSNIDFEGIENLPNLESIDFSGSTGITDLSSLEKIPGLYGLDLDGCGITSLDFLKYLPKLEYLDIRNNAIQDLSLLKEVPELIFLDFQNIQTTDFSPIGDLTKLTWLLGDKNQITTLDFMKELSQLEHVTLNKNKIEDVTPLKGLVKLDYLQMEDNQIQDVTPLSGLPKLRTLELLRNQITDMMPLAAVTSLERLEVGINQITSVGSLTSLNKLKYLGVGANKLTDASFVNVLPDNVEIWVQNNEITNISNVARFEERQNLNIQSQYITLPMQYSNQEGMLKVHNPIIDDRNMSVTNIKPWSHPNVPSYYDAMKNQVVFNELTGAEKVDFSFVDSTERFSGTVFVSYTFVLNQTVTFDSDEASSQTPTQSIFPGESVVEPTNPTKLGYDFLGWFVGEGVSSRLWNFEQDTMPNESLILHSNWKKSVYTVTYEGNGADATSKLPEVTPFSIDNSPVLIAHGEDMQRKGYTFIAWNTAADGSGISYLSGESYDTLENLVLYATWEKEIPSIIVPPVKPINPIKPPFPGRPVTPIVPITVKPIEEDSEKPSTPSTTAGPDISKSSGSTTVKLPFTGDSRNLFMWYSGVFSVLGATVYLVRRKKN
;
A
#
# COMPACT_ATOMS: atom_id res chain seq x y z
N MET A 1 36.25 -29.46 -32.99
CA MET A 1 37.49 -29.03 -33.69
C MET A 1 37.56 -27.50 -33.69
N ASN A 2 38.73 -26.93 -33.99
CA ASN A 2 39.14 -25.50 -33.94
C ASN A 2 38.11 -24.42 -33.53
N LYS A 3 38.43 -23.73 -32.44
CA LYS A 3 38.09 -22.31 -32.21
C LYS A 3 39.11 -21.44 -32.97
N ASN A 4 38.72 -20.22 -33.36
CA ASN A 4 39.59 -19.04 -33.34
C ASN A 4 38.81 -17.77 -33.67
N HIS A 5 38.80 -16.79 -32.77
CA HIS A 5 39.35 -15.44 -32.97
C HIS A 5 39.52 -14.76 -31.60
N LYS A 6 40.36 -13.72 -31.53
CA LYS A 6 40.78 -13.09 -30.26
C LYS A 6 40.10 -11.74 -30.04
N TRP A 7 39.91 -11.41 -28.77
CA TRP A 7 39.61 -10.06 -28.33
C TRP A 7 40.83 -9.16 -28.47
N LEU A 8 40.63 -7.88 -28.79
CA LEU A 8 41.60 -6.82 -28.55
C LEU A 8 41.06 -5.92 -27.43
N LYS A 9 41.91 -5.59 -26.46
CA LYS A 9 41.59 -4.79 -25.27
C LYS A 9 42.62 -3.66 -25.18
N ILE A 10 42.17 -2.42 -25.12
CA ILE A 10 43.03 -1.23 -24.95
C ILE A 10 42.53 -0.47 -23.72
N THR A 11 43.46 0.01 -22.89
CA THR A 11 43.22 0.72 -21.63
C THR A 11 44.52 1.48 -21.30
N MET A 12 44.44 2.48 -20.40
CA MET A 12 45.52 3.40 -19.98
C MET A 12 45.75 4.59 -20.95
N CYS A 13 46.03 5.82 -20.49
CA CYS A 13 46.08 6.32 -19.10
C CYS A 13 45.76 7.81 -18.92
N SER A 14 45.40 8.12 -17.67
CA SER A 14 45.29 9.41 -16.99
C SER A 14 46.32 10.50 -17.28
N LEU A 15 45.91 11.77 -17.08
CA LEU A 15 46.72 12.80 -16.40
C LEU A 15 45.85 13.60 -15.41
N THR A 16 46.45 14.47 -14.59
CA THR A 16 45.95 14.85 -13.25
C THR A 16 45.60 16.33 -13.03
N LEU A 17 44.82 16.56 -11.96
CA LEU A 17 44.37 17.84 -11.41
C LEU A 17 45.51 18.69 -10.78
N ALA A 18 45.43 20.02 -10.92
CA ALA A 18 46.12 21.03 -10.08
C ALA A 18 45.41 22.41 -10.19
N LEU A 19 45.73 23.37 -9.30
CA LEU A 19 44.93 24.60 -9.06
C LEU A 19 45.84 25.82 -8.78
N VAL A 20 45.23 27.03 -8.68
CA VAL A 20 45.82 28.36 -8.32
C VAL A 20 46.80 28.91 -9.40
N VAL A 21 46.95 30.21 -9.71
CA VAL A 21 46.70 31.50 -9.01
C VAL A 21 46.23 32.60 -9.99
N ALA A 22 45.44 33.59 -9.52
CA ALA A 22 45.01 34.80 -10.27
C ALA A 22 45.84 36.05 -9.93
N PRO A 23 45.75 37.15 -10.70
CA PRO A 23 45.02 38.30 -10.13
C PRO A 23 44.25 39.17 -11.16
N LEU A 24 43.53 40.17 -10.64
CA LEU A 24 42.71 41.15 -11.36
C LEU A 24 43.52 42.36 -11.88
N SER A 25 43.09 42.93 -13.00
CA SER A 25 42.84 44.39 -13.13
C SER A 25 41.78 44.64 -14.22
N VAL A 26 40.68 45.42 -14.11
CA VAL A 26 40.23 46.55 -13.24
C VAL A 26 40.36 47.93 -13.89
N PHE A 27 39.18 48.57 -14.04
CA PHE A 27 38.85 49.91 -14.56
C PHE A 27 39.15 50.22 -16.05
N GLY A 28 38.33 51.03 -16.72
CA GLY A 28 37.16 51.75 -16.18
C GLY A 28 36.18 52.33 -17.21
N GLU A 29 35.22 53.08 -16.68
CA GLU A 29 34.24 53.93 -17.37
C GLU A 29 34.98 55.02 -18.20
N ASP A 30 34.39 55.70 -19.19
CA ASP A 30 33.15 56.48 -19.05
C ASP A 30 32.50 56.87 -20.41
N LYS A 31 31.37 57.58 -20.33
CA LYS A 31 30.66 58.19 -21.46
C LYS A 31 31.29 59.51 -21.88
N GLU A 32 31.25 59.83 -23.16
CA GLU A 32 30.78 61.16 -23.58
C GLU A 32 30.23 61.15 -25.02
N ALA A 33 29.44 62.17 -25.36
CA ALA A 33 28.80 62.31 -26.67
C ALA A 33 29.31 63.56 -27.38
N LEU A 34 29.53 63.47 -28.70
CA LEU A 34 29.87 64.62 -29.54
C LEU A 34 29.13 64.57 -30.88
N THR A 35 28.34 65.61 -31.12
CA THR A 35 27.71 65.93 -32.41
C THR A 35 28.72 66.63 -33.33
N GLY A 36 28.87 66.20 -34.57
CA GLY A 36 29.81 66.81 -35.53
C GLY A 36 29.47 66.52 -36.99
N GLU A 37 29.36 67.56 -37.78
CA GLU A 37 28.79 67.65 -39.13
C GLU A 37 29.45 66.81 -40.23
N LEU A 38 28.60 66.36 -41.17
CA LEU A 38 28.78 66.37 -42.63
C LEU A 38 30.21 66.31 -43.22
N LEU A 39 30.49 65.24 -43.97
CA LEU A 39 31.09 65.37 -45.30
C LEU A 39 30.62 64.19 -46.20
N GLU A 40 30.17 64.51 -47.41
CA GLU A 40 29.67 63.52 -48.36
C GLU A 40 30.82 62.80 -49.08
N THR A 41 30.79 61.46 -49.13
CA THR A 41 31.43 60.69 -50.20
C THR A 41 30.41 59.70 -50.77
N SER A 42 30.05 59.90 -52.04
CA SER A 42 28.94 59.22 -52.69
C SER A 42 29.39 57.94 -53.41
N GLU A 43 28.99 56.77 -52.92
CA GLU A 43 28.79 55.59 -53.80
C GLU A 43 27.82 54.53 -53.24
N SER A 44 26.76 54.95 -52.55
CA SER A 44 25.65 54.05 -52.22
C SER A 44 24.89 53.65 -53.49
N LYS A 45 25.19 52.46 -54.01
CA LYS A 45 24.37 51.81 -55.05
C LYS A 45 22.92 51.78 -54.60
N LYS A 46 22.04 52.47 -55.32
CA LYS A 46 20.60 52.22 -55.23
C LYS A 46 20.35 50.79 -55.73
N VAL A 47 20.18 49.86 -54.80
CA VAL A 47 19.57 48.57 -55.13
C VAL A 47 18.17 48.87 -55.65
N ASN A 48 17.92 48.55 -56.91
CA ASN A 48 16.56 48.58 -57.43
C ASN A 48 15.75 47.57 -56.63
N ALA A 49 14.64 48.01 -56.04
CA ALA A 49 13.58 47.10 -55.62
C ALA A 49 12.91 46.55 -56.88
N GLU A 50 13.58 45.63 -57.57
CA GLU A 50 12.94 44.80 -58.58
C GLU A 50 11.82 44.03 -57.90
N LYS A 51 10.61 44.31 -58.35
CA LYS A 51 9.39 43.76 -57.77
C LYS A 51 9.33 42.29 -58.16
N LEU A 52 9.78 41.39 -57.27
CA LEU A 52 9.72 39.94 -57.49
C LEU A 52 8.31 39.57 -57.97
N THR A 53 8.21 39.24 -59.25
CA THR A 53 7.00 38.70 -59.83
C THR A 53 6.94 37.23 -59.47
N THR A 54 5.87 36.80 -58.82
CA THR A 54 5.57 35.38 -58.60
C THR A 54 5.70 34.63 -59.94
N PRO A 55 6.48 33.53 -60.01
CA PRO A 55 6.63 32.74 -61.22
C PRO A 55 5.29 32.32 -61.83
N ASP A 56 5.27 32.06 -63.14
CA ASP A 56 4.07 31.51 -63.78
C ASP A 56 3.79 30.11 -63.20
N PRO A 57 2.56 29.78 -62.75
CA PRO A 57 2.26 28.45 -62.20
C PRO A 57 2.66 27.28 -63.12
N SER A 58 2.62 27.49 -64.44
CA SER A 58 3.02 26.51 -65.46
C SER A 58 4.52 26.48 -65.77
N GLU A 59 5.30 27.47 -65.28
CA GLU A 59 6.75 27.54 -65.45
C GLU A 59 7.42 26.33 -64.82
N LYS A 60 8.28 25.64 -65.60
CA LYS A 60 9.05 24.48 -65.16
C LYS A 60 10.52 24.78 -65.25
N LYS A 61 11.23 24.50 -64.16
CA LYS A 61 12.68 24.42 -64.07
C LYS A 61 13.05 23.15 -63.33
N SER A 62 14.32 22.75 -63.39
CA SER A 62 14.81 21.67 -62.55
C SER A 62 14.84 22.06 -61.06
N PHE A 63 14.77 21.09 -60.15
CA PHE A 63 14.91 21.37 -58.71
C PHE A 63 16.21 22.13 -58.36
N ARG A 64 17.28 22.00 -59.15
CA ARG A 64 18.54 22.75 -58.95
C ARG A 64 18.51 24.19 -59.45
N GLU A 65 17.56 24.53 -60.32
CA GLU A 65 17.35 25.90 -60.80
C GLU A 65 16.33 26.65 -59.94
N TRP A 66 15.45 25.93 -59.23
CA TRP A 66 14.60 26.51 -58.18
C TRP A 66 15.32 26.69 -56.84
N PHE A 67 16.30 25.85 -56.53
CA PHE A 67 17.09 25.88 -55.28
C PHE A 67 18.60 25.83 -55.61
N PRO A 68 19.21 26.97 -55.97
CA PRO A 68 20.55 27.00 -56.57
C PRO A 68 21.70 26.84 -55.55
N ALA A 69 21.52 27.31 -54.32
CA ALA A 69 22.59 27.32 -53.31
C ALA A 69 22.80 25.96 -52.62
N ASP A 70 21.71 25.27 -52.25
CA ASP A 70 21.78 24.02 -51.49
C ASP A 70 21.00 22.86 -52.13
N PHE A 71 21.73 21.80 -52.49
CA PHE A 71 21.14 20.58 -53.04
C PHE A 71 20.27 19.81 -52.03
N ARG A 72 20.46 19.99 -50.72
CA ARG A 72 19.63 19.37 -49.68
C ARG A 72 18.22 19.97 -49.66
N LEU A 73 18.09 21.28 -49.91
CA LEU A 73 16.80 21.94 -50.09
C LEU A 73 16.11 21.46 -51.37
N ALA A 74 16.85 21.37 -52.48
CA ALA A 74 16.36 20.79 -53.74
C ALA A 74 15.86 19.35 -53.56
N LEU A 75 16.58 18.54 -52.79
CA LEU A 75 16.24 17.15 -52.48
C LEU A 75 15.01 17.04 -51.58
N ALA A 76 14.89 17.89 -50.55
CA ALA A 76 13.74 17.93 -49.66
C ALA A 76 12.45 18.30 -50.42
N ALA A 77 12.49 19.30 -51.30
CA ALA A 77 11.36 19.67 -52.14
C ALA A 77 10.96 18.55 -53.12
N ALA A 78 11.92 17.79 -53.66
CA ALA A 78 11.64 16.64 -54.52
C ALA A 78 11.02 15.46 -53.74
N GLN A 79 11.45 15.24 -52.49
CA GLN A 79 10.89 14.23 -51.59
C GLN A 79 9.45 14.57 -51.17
N ALA A 80 9.18 15.82 -50.80
CA ALA A 80 7.85 16.30 -50.42
C ALA A 80 6.78 16.10 -51.51
N LEU A 81 7.19 16.02 -52.79
CA LEU A 81 6.32 15.83 -53.95
C LEU A 81 6.26 14.37 -54.47
N ASP A 82 6.79 13.38 -53.74
CA ASP A 82 6.92 11.97 -54.19
C ASP A 82 7.70 11.85 -55.55
N SER A 83 8.49 12.88 -55.93
CA SER A 83 8.86 13.19 -57.33
C SER A 83 10.26 12.68 -57.73
N TYR A 84 10.58 11.43 -57.39
CA TYR A 84 11.90 10.81 -57.59
C TYR A 84 12.32 10.56 -59.05
N THR A 85 11.49 10.88 -60.05
CA THR A 85 11.67 10.45 -61.45
C THR A 85 11.58 11.56 -62.49
N SER A 86 11.32 12.80 -62.09
CA SER A 86 11.31 13.96 -62.98
C SER A 86 12.19 15.05 -62.39
N TRP A 87 13.18 15.51 -63.15
CA TRP A 87 14.10 16.56 -62.72
C TRP A 87 13.42 17.93 -62.69
N ASP A 88 12.40 18.13 -63.52
CA ASP A 88 11.68 19.39 -63.69
C ASP A 88 10.37 19.40 -62.91
N VAL A 89 10.13 20.51 -62.20
CA VAL A 89 8.93 20.75 -61.39
C VAL A 89 8.33 22.10 -61.74
N SER A 90 7.00 22.18 -61.77
CA SER A 90 6.27 23.43 -62.01
C SER A 90 6.08 24.23 -60.73
N TYR A 91 6.04 25.56 -60.83
CA TYR A 91 5.78 26.43 -59.68
C TYR A 91 4.44 26.10 -58.98
N GLU A 92 3.40 25.73 -59.74
CA GLU A 92 2.13 25.21 -59.20
C GLU A 92 2.36 24.06 -58.21
N LYS A 93 3.24 23.10 -58.53
CA LYS A 93 3.55 21.96 -57.63
C LYS A 93 4.35 22.40 -56.42
N LEU A 94 5.35 23.27 -56.61
CA LEU A 94 6.12 23.83 -55.50
C LEU A 94 5.21 24.56 -54.50
N SER A 95 4.17 25.26 -55.00
CA SER A 95 3.16 25.91 -54.16
C SER A 95 2.28 24.95 -53.34
N THR A 96 2.31 23.64 -53.60
CA THR A 96 1.61 22.64 -52.74
C THR A 96 2.44 22.12 -51.57
N ILE A 97 3.73 22.50 -51.47
CA ILE A 97 4.60 22.12 -50.35
C ILE A 97 4.32 23.06 -49.17
N THR A 98 3.71 22.52 -48.11
CA THR A 98 3.54 23.24 -46.83
C THR A 98 4.54 22.83 -45.75
N GLY A 99 5.26 21.73 -45.93
CA GLY A 99 6.28 21.26 -44.99
C GLY A 99 7.47 20.63 -45.68
N LEU A 100 8.67 20.87 -45.15
CA LEU A 100 9.92 20.23 -45.61
C LEU A 100 10.58 19.48 -44.46
N ARG A 101 10.91 18.20 -44.67
CA ARG A 101 11.96 17.53 -43.89
C ARG A 101 13.29 17.67 -44.60
N ILE A 102 14.30 18.17 -43.90
CA ILE A 102 15.65 18.38 -44.44
C ILE A 102 16.65 17.66 -43.52
N LEU A 103 17.47 16.78 -44.09
CA LEU A 103 18.58 16.14 -43.38
C LEU A 103 19.89 16.85 -43.74
N ALA A 104 20.54 17.42 -42.74
CA ALA A 104 21.78 18.18 -42.88
C ALA A 104 22.96 17.53 -42.11
N ASP A 105 24.15 17.80 -42.61
CA ASP A 105 25.47 17.47 -42.04
C ASP A 105 26.32 18.73 -41.77
N SER A 106 25.73 19.91 -42.04
CA SER A 106 26.35 21.25 -42.00
C SER A 106 25.27 22.32 -42.24
N ASN A 107 25.58 23.59 -41.93
CA ASN A 107 24.68 24.75 -42.16
C ASN A 107 24.11 24.78 -43.59
N ILE A 108 22.88 25.29 -43.74
CA ILE A 108 22.12 25.33 -45.01
C ILE A 108 21.91 26.78 -45.46
N ASP A 109 22.05 27.02 -46.76
CA ASP A 109 21.57 28.24 -47.40
C ASP A 109 20.16 28.03 -47.95
N PHE A 110 19.23 28.91 -47.55
CA PHE A 110 17.84 28.92 -47.97
C PHE A 110 17.59 29.78 -49.24
N GLU A 111 18.60 30.09 -50.07
CA GLU A 111 18.35 30.72 -51.38
C GLU A 111 17.48 29.83 -52.28
N GLY A 112 16.42 30.40 -52.86
CA GLY A 112 15.41 29.68 -53.61
C GLY A 112 14.17 29.28 -52.78
N ILE A 113 14.20 29.44 -51.46
CA ILE A 113 13.06 29.10 -50.58
C ILE A 113 11.81 29.93 -50.87
N GLU A 114 11.98 31.14 -51.41
CA GLU A 114 10.90 32.01 -51.89
C GLU A 114 10.05 31.39 -53.01
N ASN A 115 10.54 30.30 -53.63
CA ASN A 115 9.78 29.49 -54.58
C ASN A 115 8.80 28.51 -53.91
N LEU A 116 8.75 28.44 -52.57
CA LEU A 116 7.79 27.68 -51.77
C LEU A 116 6.81 28.64 -51.03
N PRO A 117 5.86 29.29 -51.74
CA PRO A 117 5.07 30.40 -51.19
C PRO A 117 4.12 30.04 -50.04
N ASN A 118 3.86 28.73 -49.83
CA ASN A 118 2.95 28.22 -48.80
C ASN A 118 3.69 27.36 -47.74
N LEU A 119 5.00 27.50 -47.60
CA LEU A 119 5.79 26.75 -46.61
C LEU A 119 5.46 27.21 -45.18
N GLU A 120 4.88 26.31 -44.40
CA GLU A 120 4.45 26.52 -43.01
C GLU A 120 5.42 25.89 -42.00
N SER A 121 6.05 24.75 -42.33
CA SER A 121 6.95 24.05 -41.40
C SER A 121 8.24 23.49 -41.98
N ILE A 122 9.28 23.42 -41.14
CA ILE A 122 10.57 22.78 -41.43
C ILE A 122 10.96 21.82 -40.30
N ASP A 123 11.35 20.61 -40.68
CA ASP A 123 11.81 19.53 -39.82
C ASP A 123 13.27 19.21 -40.12
N PHE A 124 14.14 19.52 -39.16
CA PHE A 124 15.57 19.23 -39.18
C PHE A 124 15.97 18.03 -38.30
N SER A 125 15.04 17.39 -37.59
CA SER A 125 15.33 16.44 -36.51
C SER A 125 16.40 15.40 -36.87
N GLY A 126 17.45 15.28 -36.05
CA GLY A 126 18.59 14.39 -36.27
C GLY A 126 19.61 14.86 -37.32
N SER A 127 19.45 16.04 -37.93
CA SER A 127 20.50 16.69 -38.71
C SER A 127 21.67 17.07 -37.81
N THR A 128 22.92 16.83 -38.22
CA THR A 128 24.10 17.14 -37.39
C THR A 128 24.91 18.28 -37.99
N GLY A 129 25.63 19.03 -37.16
CA GLY A 129 26.50 20.12 -37.64
C GLY A 129 25.77 21.38 -38.12
N ILE A 130 24.46 21.52 -37.84
CA ILE A 130 23.78 22.81 -37.90
C ILE A 130 24.28 23.66 -36.74
N THR A 131 25.00 24.72 -37.06
CA THR A 131 25.67 25.64 -36.13
C THR A 131 25.32 27.11 -36.37
N ASP A 132 24.85 27.44 -37.57
CA ASP A 132 24.21 28.71 -37.90
C ASP A 132 22.86 28.45 -38.59
N LEU A 133 21.88 29.25 -38.22
CA LEU A 133 20.50 29.25 -38.71
C LEU A 133 20.04 30.65 -39.16
N SER A 134 20.97 31.61 -39.28
CA SER A 134 20.75 32.97 -39.80
C SER A 134 19.92 33.02 -41.08
N SER A 135 20.13 32.08 -42.00
CA SER A 135 19.41 31.97 -43.27
C SER A 135 17.89 31.76 -43.13
N LEU A 136 17.37 31.46 -41.94
CA LEU A 136 15.93 31.47 -41.64
C LEU A 136 15.31 32.88 -41.74
N GLU A 137 16.11 33.96 -41.82
CA GLU A 137 15.63 35.31 -42.16
C GLU A 137 14.89 35.39 -43.51
N LYS A 138 15.13 34.41 -44.40
CA LYS A 138 14.41 34.26 -45.67
C LYS A 138 12.97 33.74 -45.51
N ILE A 139 12.58 33.28 -44.31
CA ILE A 139 11.30 32.59 -44.04
C ILE A 139 10.56 33.15 -42.79
N PRO A 140 10.35 34.47 -42.65
CA PRO A 140 9.72 35.08 -41.46
C PRO A 140 8.21 34.78 -41.30
N GLY A 141 7.67 33.91 -42.16
CA GLY A 141 6.31 33.39 -42.09
C GLY A 141 6.18 31.99 -41.49
N LEU A 142 7.29 31.35 -41.10
CA LEU A 142 7.29 29.96 -40.62
C LEU A 142 6.43 29.80 -39.35
N TYR A 143 5.55 28.81 -39.36
CA TYR A 143 4.64 28.45 -38.26
C TYR A 143 5.24 27.39 -37.34
N GLY A 144 5.99 26.42 -37.89
CA GLY A 144 6.54 25.30 -37.13
C GLY A 144 8.00 24.96 -37.47
N LEU A 145 8.82 24.72 -36.44
CA LEU A 145 10.23 24.37 -36.58
C LEU A 145 10.60 23.24 -35.61
N ASP A 146 11.12 22.14 -36.15
CA ASP A 146 11.67 21.00 -35.39
C ASP A 146 13.18 20.93 -35.57
N LEU A 147 13.92 20.95 -34.45
CA LEU A 147 15.37 20.94 -34.33
C LEU A 147 15.85 19.82 -33.38
N ASP A 148 15.06 18.76 -33.15
CA ASP A 148 15.39 17.66 -32.24
C ASP A 148 16.79 17.08 -32.51
N GLY A 149 17.68 17.17 -31.51
CA GLY A 149 19.01 16.59 -31.56
C GLY A 149 19.96 17.23 -32.57
N CYS A 150 19.68 18.44 -33.05
CA CYS A 150 20.51 19.12 -34.05
C CYS A 150 21.92 19.49 -33.58
N GLY A 151 22.16 19.52 -32.27
CA GLY A 151 23.40 19.96 -31.65
C GLY A 151 23.53 21.48 -31.49
N ILE A 152 22.42 22.22 -31.63
CA ILE A 152 22.41 23.68 -31.47
C ILE A 152 22.61 24.08 -29.99
N THR A 153 23.15 25.28 -29.79
CA THR A 153 23.46 25.86 -28.47
C THR A 153 22.85 27.24 -28.24
N SER A 154 22.42 27.94 -29.30
CA SER A 154 21.78 29.26 -29.25
C SER A 154 20.41 29.25 -29.93
N LEU A 155 19.54 30.14 -29.48
CA LEU A 155 18.22 30.44 -30.04
C LEU A 155 18.20 31.75 -30.86
N ASP A 156 19.36 32.23 -31.31
CA ASP A 156 19.50 33.48 -32.10
C ASP A 156 18.55 33.57 -33.31
N PHE A 157 18.21 32.43 -33.91
CA PHE A 157 17.31 32.36 -35.06
C PHE A 157 15.86 32.77 -34.78
N LEU A 158 15.42 32.77 -33.50
CA LEU A 158 14.03 33.15 -33.14
C LEU A 158 13.72 34.61 -33.48
N LYS A 159 14.74 35.48 -33.52
CA LYS A 159 14.66 36.88 -33.95
C LYS A 159 14.12 37.06 -35.38
N TYR A 160 14.17 36.00 -36.19
CA TYR A 160 13.71 36.00 -37.58
C TYR A 160 12.30 35.42 -37.75
N LEU A 161 11.75 34.75 -36.74
CA LEU A 161 10.54 33.92 -36.85
C LEU A 161 9.38 34.38 -35.94
N PRO A 162 8.97 35.67 -35.95
CA PRO A 162 8.02 36.25 -34.98
C PRO A 162 6.56 35.73 -35.10
N LYS A 163 6.33 34.68 -35.90
CA LYS A 163 5.03 34.00 -36.08
C LYS A 163 5.08 32.51 -35.71
N LEU A 164 6.17 32.05 -35.10
CA LEU A 164 6.33 30.65 -34.76
C LEU A 164 5.34 30.25 -33.66
N GLU A 165 4.46 29.29 -33.96
CA GLU A 165 3.47 28.75 -33.03
C GLU A 165 3.88 27.35 -32.50
N TYR A 166 4.76 26.64 -33.22
CA TYR A 166 5.31 25.33 -32.83
C TYR A 166 6.85 25.35 -32.85
N LEU A 167 7.47 24.99 -31.73
CA LEU A 167 8.92 24.84 -31.62
C LEU A 167 9.29 23.53 -30.90
N ASP A 168 10.11 22.70 -31.54
CA ASP A 168 10.77 21.55 -30.92
C ASP A 168 12.28 21.78 -30.94
N ILE A 169 12.89 21.86 -29.75
CA ILE A 169 14.33 22.11 -29.55
C ILE A 169 14.96 21.04 -28.66
N ARG A 170 14.33 19.87 -28.50
CA ARG A 170 14.81 18.86 -27.56
C ARG A 170 16.16 18.25 -27.92
N ASN A 171 16.80 17.61 -26.94
CA ASN A 171 18.12 16.94 -27.08
C ASN A 171 19.26 17.86 -27.58
N ASN A 172 19.17 19.18 -27.34
CA ASN A 172 20.16 20.17 -27.74
C ASN A 172 20.94 20.75 -26.55
N ALA A 173 22.12 21.30 -26.79
CA ALA A 173 23.00 21.87 -25.76
C ALA A 173 22.68 23.35 -25.44
N ILE A 174 21.40 23.71 -25.46
CA ILE A 174 20.90 25.07 -25.20
C ILE A 174 20.96 25.36 -23.70
N GLN A 175 21.54 26.51 -23.35
CA GLN A 175 21.67 26.98 -21.96
C GLN A 175 20.89 28.27 -21.70
N ASP A 176 20.76 29.16 -22.70
CA ASP A 176 19.99 30.40 -22.60
C ASP A 176 18.65 30.29 -23.33
N LEU A 177 17.56 30.62 -22.63
CA LEU A 177 16.19 30.69 -23.17
C LEU A 177 15.69 32.14 -23.35
N SER A 178 16.52 33.16 -23.09
CA SER A 178 16.14 34.58 -23.06
C SER A 178 15.60 35.15 -24.39
N LEU A 179 15.70 34.40 -25.49
CA LEU A 179 15.18 34.74 -26.82
C LEU A 179 13.81 34.12 -27.13
N LEU A 180 13.25 33.29 -26.24
CA LEU A 180 11.85 32.82 -26.39
C LEU A 180 10.85 33.97 -26.44
N LYS A 181 11.14 35.10 -25.77
CA LYS A 181 10.34 36.35 -25.84
C LYS A 181 10.16 36.93 -27.25
N GLU A 182 11.01 36.57 -28.21
CA GLU A 182 10.91 37.02 -29.61
C GLU A 182 9.80 36.26 -30.37
N VAL A 183 9.30 35.15 -29.82
CA VAL A 183 8.23 34.29 -30.36
C VAL A 183 7.05 34.14 -29.38
N PRO A 184 6.38 35.25 -28.98
CA PRO A 184 5.29 35.23 -28.00
C PRO A 184 4.01 34.55 -28.50
N GLU A 185 3.97 34.14 -29.79
CA GLU A 185 2.87 33.40 -30.40
C GLU A 185 2.90 31.89 -30.12
N LEU A 186 3.97 31.35 -29.49
CA LEU A 186 4.12 29.90 -29.24
C LEU A 186 2.91 29.27 -28.52
N ILE A 187 2.37 28.23 -29.15
CA ILE A 187 1.27 27.39 -28.67
C ILE A 187 1.81 26.01 -28.20
N PHE A 188 2.89 25.54 -28.80
CA PHE A 188 3.59 24.29 -28.49
C PHE A 188 5.10 24.55 -28.29
N LEU A 189 5.66 24.03 -27.19
CA LEU A 189 7.10 23.99 -26.94
C LEU A 189 7.54 22.61 -26.42
N ASP A 190 8.41 21.92 -27.16
CA ASP A 190 9.19 20.78 -26.65
C ASP A 190 10.63 21.23 -26.40
N PHE A 191 11.04 21.15 -25.13
CA PHE A 191 12.36 21.50 -24.63
C PHE A 191 12.97 20.36 -23.79
N GLN A 192 12.60 19.10 -24.06
CA GLN A 192 13.15 17.95 -23.34
C GLN A 192 14.68 17.87 -23.45
N ASN A 193 15.34 17.45 -22.36
CA ASN A 193 16.78 17.13 -22.35
C ASN A 193 17.67 18.26 -22.94
N ILE A 194 17.49 19.49 -22.46
CA ILE A 194 18.39 20.62 -22.73
C ILE A 194 19.32 20.90 -21.54
N GLN A 195 20.20 21.90 -21.65
CA GLN A 195 21.26 22.18 -20.66
C GLN A 195 21.04 23.46 -19.83
N THR A 196 19.86 24.08 -19.92
CA THR A 196 19.55 25.27 -19.12
C THR A 196 19.28 24.94 -17.65
N THR A 197 19.51 25.94 -16.79
CA THR A 197 19.06 25.97 -15.39
C THR A 197 18.06 27.10 -15.11
N ASP A 198 17.71 27.90 -16.12
CA ASP A 198 16.76 29.02 -15.99
C ASP A 198 15.59 28.83 -16.97
N PHE A 199 14.46 28.45 -16.40
CA PHE A 199 13.21 28.23 -17.13
C PHE A 199 12.28 29.46 -17.07
N SER A 200 12.70 30.55 -16.43
CA SER A 200 11.87 31.77 -16.30
C SER A 200 11.43 32.41 -17.63
N PRO A 201 12.22 32.39 -18.74
CA PRO A 201 11.77 32.93 -20.02
C PRO A 201 10.59 32.18 -20.66
N ILE A 202 10.25 30.97 -20.20
CA ILE A 202 9.06 30.24 -20.66
C ILE A 202 7.78 30.91 -20.14
N GLY A 203 7.84 31.64 -19.01
CA GLY A 203 6.66 32.30 -18.41
C GLY A 203 6.06 33.43 -19.24
N ASP A 204 6.83 34.04 -20.15
CA ASP A 204 6.33 35.06 -21.08
C ASP A 204 5.43 34.46 -22.17
N LEU A 205 5.54 33.15 -22.44
CA LEU A 205 4.83 32.43 -23.51
C LEU A 205 3.38 32.08 -23.13
N THR A 206 2.61 33.09 -22.71
CA THR A 206 1.24 32.96 -22.18
C THR A 206 0.21 32.31 -23.10
N LYS A 207 0.54 32.05 -24.37
CA LYS A 207 -0.28 31.31 -25.36
C LYS A 207 -0.08 29.79 -25.35
N LEU A 208 0.95 29.28 -24.65
CA LEU A 208 1.23 27.85 -24.60
C LEU A 208 0.03 27.02 -24.14
N THR A 209 -0.30 26.01 -24.95
CA THR A 209 -1.29 24.97 -24.62
C THR A 209 -0.63 23.60 -24.42
N TRP A 210 0.53 23.37 -25.06
CA TRP A 210 1.35 22.16 -24.94
C TRP A 210 2.77 22.53 -24.49
N LEU A 211 3.26 21.86 -23.44
CA LEU A 211 4.60 22.09 -22.90
C LEU A 211 5.25 20.77 -22.46
N LEU A 212 6.35 20.39 -23.13
CA LEU A 212 7.07 19.14 -22.86
C LEU A 212 8.52 19.43 -22.44
N GLY A 213 8.87 19.08 -21.20
CA GLY A 213 10.14 19.45 -20.57
C GLY A 213 10.80 18.32 -19.78
N ASP A 214 10.54 17.07 -20.16
CA ASP A 214 11.14 15.88 -19.55
C ASP A 214 12.68 15.89 -19.58
N LYS A 215 13.30 15.18 -18.64
CA LYS A 215 14.75 14.90 -18.56
C LYS A 215 15.62 16.15 -18.37
N ASN A 216 15.03 17.28 -17.97
CA ASN A 216 15.74 18.50 -17.60
C ASN A 216 16.16 18.44 -16.12
N GLN A 217 16.48 19.58 -15.52
CA GLN A 217 16.88 19.69 -14.10
C GLN A 217 15.94 20.64 -13.31
N ILE A 218 14.66 20.71 -13.71
CA ILE A 218 13.66 21.62 -13.15
C ILE A 218 13.40 21.26 -11.68
N THR A 219 13.52 22.25 -10.78
CA THR A 219 13.23 22.12 -9.34
C THR A 219 11.97 22.89 -8.91
N THR A 220 11.67 24.01 -9.57
CA THR A 220 10.50 24.86 -9.29
C THR A 220 9.72 25.12 -10.57
N LEU A 221 8.39 25.31 -10.42
CA LEU A 221 7.47 25.53 -11.53
C LEU A 221 7.00 27.00 -11.61
N ASP A 222 7.77 27.92 -11.06
CA ASP A 222 7.37 29.33 -10.90
C ASP A 222 7.05 30.04 -12.22
N PHE A 223 7.68 29.63 -13.31
CA PHE A 223 7.41 30.09 -14.67
C PHE A 223 6.03 29.67 -15.21
N MET A 224 5.37 28.67 -14.62
CA MET A 224 4.07 28.16 -15.09
C MET A 224 2.86 28.97 -14.59
N LYS A 225 3.03 29.87 -13.62
CA LYS A 225 1.92 30.56 -12.91
C LYS A 225 1.00 31.35 -13.85
N GLU A 226 1.57 32.00 -14.86
CA GLU A 226 0.83 32.82 -15.83
C GLU A 226 0.38 32.03 -17.09
N LEU A 227 0.81 30.77 -17.24
CA LEU A 227 0.55 29.91 -18.40
C LEU A 227 -0.87 29.29 -18.37
N SER A 228 -1.86 30.14 -18.10
CA SER A 228 -3.29 29.82 -17.95
C SER A 228 -3.93 29.08 -19.14
N GLN A 229 -3.25 29.02 -20.29
CA GLN A 229 -3.72 28.35 -21.49
C GLN A 229 -3.33 26.87 -21.58
N LEU A 230 -2.46 26.36 -20.70
CA LEU A 230 -1.98 24.98 -20.72
C LEU A 230 -3.11 23.94 -20.63
N GLU A 231 -3.11 23.01 -21.58
CA GLU A 231 -4.02 21.87 -21.66
C GLU A 231 -3.24 20.54 -21.52
N HIS A 232 -1.99 20.47 -22.01
CA HIS A 232 -1.13 19.29 -21.97
C HIS A 232 0.28 19.62 -21.43
N VAL A 233 0.74 18.91 -20.39
CA VAL A 233 2.06 19.10 -19.77
C VAL A 233 2.77 17.76 -19.52
N THR A 234 4.02 17.64 -19.94
CA THR A 234 4.93 16.56 -19.50
C THR A 234 6.21 17.16 -18.90
N LEU A 235 6.58 16.75 -17.69
CA LEU A 235 7.78 17.21 -16.98
C LEU A 235 8.48 16.04 -16.25
N ASN A 236 8.51 14.86 -16.88
CA ASN A 236 9.05 13.64 -16.30
C ASN A 236 10.57 13.71 -16.08
N LYS A 237 11.15 12.99 -15.11
CA LYS A 237 12.61 12.91 -14.89
C LYS A 237 13.24 14.28 -14.64
N ASN A 238 12.63 15.03 -13.73
CA ASN A 238 13.10 16.32 -13.24
C ASN A 238 13.38 16.20 -11.72
N LYS A 239 13.34 17.31 -10.97
CA LYS A 239 13.57 17.38 -9.52
C LYS A 239 12.46 18.17 -8.82
N ILE A 240 11.25 18.11 -9.36
CA ILE A 240 10.10 18.89 -8.89
C ILE A 240 9.62 18.32 -7.55
N GLU A 241 9.50 19.20 -6.55
CA GLU A 241 8.92 18.89 -5.23
C GLU A 241 7.57 19.60 -5.05
N ASP A 242 7.50 20.90 -5.40
CA ASP A 242 6.30 21.73 -5.26
C ASP A 242 5.53 21.90 -6.59
N VAL A 243 4.27 21.48 -6.58
CA VAL A 243 3.31 21.65 -7.67
C VAL A 243 2.29 22.78 -7.44
N THR A 244 2.48 23.62 -6.41
CA THR A 244 1.66 24.81 -6.13
C THR A 244 1.46 25.73 -7.35
N PRO A 245 2.46 25.97 -8.22
CA PRO A 245 2.27 26.77 -9.43
C PRO A 245 1.24 26.22 -10.44
N LEU A 246 0.85 24.94 -10.37
CA LEU A 246 -0.20 24.36 -11.22
C LEU A 246 -1.62 24.72 -10.75
N LYS A 247 -1.76 25.26 -9.53
CA LYS A 247 -3.04 25.59 -8.92
C LYS A 247 -3.75 26.70 -9.70
N GLY A 248 -4.84 26.33 -10.38
CA GLY A 248 -5.62 27.27 -11.18
C GLY A 248 -5.39 27.17 -12.69
N LEU A 249 -4.55 26.24 -13.16
CA LEU A 249 -4.49 25.83 -14.57
C LEU A 249 -5.76 25.03 -14.96
N VAL A 250 -6.93 25.67 -14.88
CA VAL A 250 -8.27 25.07 -15.05
C VAL A 250 -8.52 24.47 -16.43
N LYS A 251 -7.61 24.72 -17.38
CA LYS A 251 -7.61 24.17 -18.72
C LYS A 251 -6.91 22.80 -18.84
N LEU A 252 -6.02 22.46 -17.90
CA LEU A 252 -5.18 21.27 -17.92
C LEU A 252 -6.03 19.99 -17.96
N ASP A 253 -5.85 19.19 -19.00
CA ASP A 253 -6.52 17.88 -19.15
C ASP A 253 -5.56 16.69 -19.09
N TYR A 254 -4.26 16.92 -19.30
CA TYR A 254 -3.20 15.91 -19.28
C TYR A 254 -1.97 16.40 -18.52
N LEU A 255 -1.53 15.64 -17.51
CA LEU A 255 -0.34 15.94 -16.70
C LEU A 255 0.50 14.67 -16.45
N GLN A 256 1.75 14.67 -16.91
CA GLN A 256 2.75 13.67 -16.54
C GLN A 256 3.92 14.33 -15.79
N MET A 257 4.25 13.80 -14.61
CA MET A 257 5.39 14.21 -13.78
C MET A 257 6.07 13.00 -13.12
N GLU A 258 6.27 11.93 -13.90
CA GLU A 258 6.98 10.73 -13.43
C GLU A 258 8.43 11.02 -13.02
N ASP A 259 8.99 10.21 -12.12
CA ASP A 259 10.42 10.26 -11.74
C ASP A 259 10.81 11.67 -11.26
N ASN A 260 10.11 12.13 -10.22
CA ASN A 260 10.24 13.43 -9.56
C ASN A 260 10.23 13.23 -8.02
N GLN A 261 10.06 14.31 -7.25
CA GLN A 261 10.12 14.29 -5.79
C GLN A 261 8.83 14.82 -5.14
N ILE A 262 7.70 14.78 -5.87
CA ILE A 262 6.42 15.34 -5.44
C ILE A 262 5.88 14.55 -4.24
N GLN A 263 5.47 15.25 -3.19
CA GLN A 263 4.81 14.66 -2.02
C GLN A 263 3.37 15.19 -1.83
N ASP A 264 3.16 16.50 -1.94
CA ASP A 264 1.84 17.12 -1.81
C ASP A 264 1.15 17.27 -3.16
N VAL A 265 -0.01 16.63 -3.32
CA VAL A 265 -0.89 16.74 -4.49
C VAL A 265 -2.09 17.68 -4.26
N THR A 266 -2.15 18.37 -3.11
CA THR A 266 -3.20 19.36 -2.80
C THR A 266 -3.38 20.45 -3.86
N PRO A 267 -2.33 20.99 -4.51
CA PRO A 267 -2.48 21.95 -5.60
C PRO A 267 -3.27 21.45 -6.81
N LEU A 268 -3.33 20.13 -7.03
CA LEU A 268 -4.08 19.50 -8.13
C LEU A 268 -5.58 19.34 -7.80
N SER A 269 -5.97 19.53 -6.54
CA SER A 269 -7.33 19.27 -6.07
C SER A 269 -8.36 20.19 -6.75
N GLY A 270 -9.36 19.58 -7.38
CA GLY A 270 -10.44 20.30 -8.04
C GLY A 270 -10.11 20.88 -9.43
N LEU A 271 -8.99 20.52 -10.06
CA LEU A 271 -8.73 20.85 -11.47
C LEU A 271 -9.84 20.23 -12.37
N PRO A 272 -10.71 21.02 -13.02
CA PRO A 272 -12.02 20.54 -13.49
C PRO A 272 -11.98 19.80 -14.83
N LYS A 273 -10.86 19.90 -15.56
CA LYS A 273 -10.65 19.21 -16.84
C LYS A 273 -9.71 18.00 -16.76
N LEU A 274 -8.94 17.83 -15.67
CA LEU A 274 -7.84 16.86 -15.61
C LEU A 274 -8.34 15.42 -15.80
N ARG A 275 -8.01 14.81 -16.94
CA ARG A 275 -8.42 13.46 -17.38
C ARG A 275 -7.33 12.43 -17.14
N THR A 276 -6.08 12.79 -17.41
CA THR A 276 -4.92 11.92 -17.24
C THR A 276 -3.95 12.56 -16.27
N LEU A 277 -3.62 11.83 -15.21
CA LEU A 277 -2.62 12.22 -14.22
C LEU A 277 -1.66 11.05 -13.99
N GLU A 278 -0.38 11.23 -14.29
CA GLU A 278 0.65 10.20 -14.10
C GLU A 278 1.81 10.78 -13.26
N LEU A 279 1.94 10.25 -12.05
CA LEU A 279 2.91 10.65 -11.02
C LEU A 279 3.72 9.43 -10.54
N LEU A 280 3.99 8.47 -11.43
CA LEU A 280 4.81 7.29 -11.16
C LEU A 280 6.18 7.71 -10.59
N ARG A 281 6.73 7.00 -9.60
CA ARG A 281 8.05 7.34 -9.00
C ARG A 281 8.08 8.75 -8.41
N ASN A 282 7.28 8.96 -7.38
CA ASN A 282 7.27 10.17 -6.56
C ASN A 282 7.26 9.78 -5.07
N GLN A 283 6.95 10.72 -4.18
CA GLN A 283 6.98 10.54 -2.72
C GLN A 283 5.60 10.72 -2.06
N ILE A 284 4.52 10.51 -2.84
CA ILE A 284 3.13 10.72 -2.44
C ILE A 284 2.72 9.70 -1.38
N THR A 285 2.01 10.19 -0.36
CA THR A 285 1.45 9.38 0.74
C THR A 285 -0.06 9.55 0.87
N ASP A 286 -0.57 10.78 0.75
CA ASP A 286 -1.99 11.11 0.86
C ASP A 286 -2.68 11.21 -0.52
N MET A 287 -3.76 10.45 -0.67
CA MET A 287 -4.62 10.40 -1.86
C MET A 287 -5.95 11.14 -1.66
N MET A 288 -6.17 11.81 -0.52
CA MET A 288 -7.38 12.58 -0.25
C MET A 288 -7.60 13.76 -1.22
N PRO A 289 -6.58 14.58 -1.59
CA PRO A 289 -6.84 15.74 -2.43
C PRO A 289 -7.29 15.39 -3.85
N LEU A 290 -6.89 14.23 -4.37
CA LEU A 290 -7.27 13.76 -5.70
C LEU A 290 -8.73 13.30 -5.80
N ALA A 291 -9.39 13.02 -4.66
CA ALA A 291 -10.82 12.68 -4.64
C ALA A 291 -11.74 13.81 -5.15
N ALA A 292 -11.27 15.06 -5.19
CA ALA A 292 -12.00 16.18 -5.79
C ALA A 292 -11.92 16.20 -7.33
N VAL A 293 -10.95 15.51 -7.94
CA VAL A 293 -10.63 15.58 -9.37
C VAL A 293 -11.51 14.59 -10.16
N THR A 294 -12.83 14.77 -10.05
CA THR A 294 -13.88 13.90 -10.65
C THR A 294 -13.93 13.94 -12.19
N SER A 295 -12.98 14.60 -12.84
CA SER A 295 -12.69 14.55 -14.27
C SER A 295 -11.78 13.38 -14.67
N LEU A 296 -11.05 12.77 -13.74
CA LEU A 296 -10.05 11.74 -14.02
C LEU A 296 -10.65 10.51 -14.72
N GLU A 297 -10.04 10.16 -15.85
CA GLU A 297 -10.28 8.93 -16.62
C GLU A 297 -9.09 7.96 -16.48
N ARG A 298 -7.88 8.47 -16.22
CA ARG A 298 -6.65 7.68 -16.00
C ARG A 298 -5.83 8.29 -14.87
N LEU A 299 -5.50 7.48 -13.86
CA LEU A 299 -4.63 7.84 -12.76
C LEU A 299 -3.52 6.79 -12.61
N GLU A 300 -2.26 7.20 -12.66
CA GLU A 300 -1.08 6.37 -12.39
C GLU A 300 -0.26 7.01 -11.28
N VAL A 301 -0.10 6.30 -10.16
CA VAL A 301 0.65 6.73 -8.97
C VAL A 301 1.48 5.57 -8.38
N GLY A 302 1.85 4.60 -9.20
CA GLY A 302 2.73 3.52 -8.79
C GLY A 302 4.14 3.98 -8.39
N ILE A 303 4.87 3.16 -7.64
CA ILE A 303 6.19 3.49 -7.09
C ILE A 303 6.13 4.80 -6.27
N ASN A 304 5.26 4.82 -5.26
CA ASN A 304 5.07 5.91 -4.31
C ASN A 304 5.07 5.34 -2.87
N GLN A 305 4.50 6.05 -1.89
CA GLN A 305 4.45 5.64 -0.48
C GLN A 305 3.01 5.56 0.07
N ILE A 306 2.03 5.35 -0.81
CA ILE A 306 0.61 5.37 -0.50
C ILE A 306 0.21 4.14 0.33
N THR A 307 -0.52 4.36 1.43
CA THR A 307 -1.03 3.29 2.32
C THR A 307 -2.53 3.03 2.18
N SER A 308 -3.29 3.96 1.59
CA SER A 308 -4.72 3.76 1.27
C SER A 308 -5.16 4.60 0.07
N VAL A 309 -6.12 4.06 -0.69
CA VAL A 309 -6.78 4.72 -1.83
C VAL A 309 -8.31 4.78 -1.67
N GLY A 310 -8.83 4.54 -0.46
CA GLY A 310 -10.27 4.57 -0.17
C GLY A 310 -10.94 5.95 -0.39
N SER A 311 -10.14 7.02 -0.50
CA SER A 311 -10.60 8.36 -0.87
C SER A 311 -11.18 8.43 -2.29
N LEU A 312 -10.76 7.54 -3.21
CA LEU A 312 -11.03 7.64 -4.65
C LEU A 312 -12.44 7.17 -5.07
N THR A 313 -13.33 6.89 -4.11
CA THR A 313 -14.75 6.50 -4.31
C THR A 313 -15.55 7.45 -5.20
N SER A 314 -15.15 8.72 -5.30
CA SER A 314 -15.78 9.76 -6.10
C SER A 314 -15.46 9.72 -7.60
N LEU A 315 -14.42 8.98 -8.01
CA LEU A 315 -13.85 9.04 -9.37
C LEU A 315 -14.65 8.18 -10.38
N ASN A 316 -15.93 8.49 -10.56
CA ASN A 316 -16.88 7.73 -11.39
C ASN A 316 -16.58 7.71 -12.91
N LYS A 317 -15.63 8.53 -13.40
CA LYS A 317 -15.16 8.50 -14.80
C LYS A 317 -13.91 7.66 -15.01
N LEU A 318 -13.31 7.14 -13.93
CA LEU A 318 -12.04 6.42 -13.99
C LEU A 318 -12.18 5.16 -14.86
N LYS A 319 -11.15 4.90 -15.66
CA LYS A 319 -11.02 3.73 -16.55
C LYS A 319 -9.74 2.95 -16.24
N TYR A 320 -8.72 3.64 -15.70
CA TYR A 320 -7.45 3.06 -15.32
C TYR A 320 -6.98 3.62 -13.96
N LEU A 321 -6.56 2.73 -13.07
CA LEU A 321 -5.95 3.03 -11.77
C LEU A 321 -4.66 2.21 -11.61
N GLY A 322 -3.52 2.87 -11.77
CA GLY A 322 -2.20 2.35 -11.42
C GLY A 322 -1.79 2.80 -10.02
N VAL A 323 -1.62 1.84 -9.11
CA VAL A 323 -1.18 2.06 -7.72
C VAL A 323 -0.18 0.98 -7.27
N GLY A 324 0.40 0.24 -8.22
CA GLY A 324 1.37 -0.82 -7.93
C GLY A 324 2.69 -0.29 -7.36
N ALA A 325 3.43 -1.11 -6.60
CA ALA A 325 4.63 -0.68 -5.88
C ALA A 325 4.35 0.49 -4.90
N ASN A 326 3.37 0.28 -4.01
CA ASN A 326 3.03 1.16 -2.90
C ASN A 326 2.99 0.32 -1.60
N LYS A 327 2.38 0.85 -0.54
CA LYS A 327 2.27 0.23 0.79
C LYS A 327 0.82 -0.08 1.15
N LEU A 328 -0.01 -0.41 0.16
CA LEU A 328 -1.41 -0.78 0.38
C LEU A 328 -1.48 -2.13 1.11
N THR A 329 -2.24 -2.20 2.20
CA THR A 329 -2.50 -3.45 2.96
C THR A 329 -3.93 -3.96 2.79
N ASP A 330 -4.81 -3.17 2.20
CA ASP A 330 -6.23 -3.46 1.96
C ASP A 330 -6.58 -3.32 0.48
N ALA A 331 -7.50 -4.16 -0.01
CA ALA A 331 -8.03 -4.19 -1.37
C ALA A 331 -9.49 -3.71 -1.49
N SER A 332 -10.16 -3.33 -0.40
CA SER A 332 -11.61 -3.07 -0.37
C SER A 332 -12.11 -1.98 -1.34
N PHE A 333 -11.23 -1.06 -1.75
CA PHE A 333 -11.52 -0.03 -2.74
C PHE A 333 -11.92 -0.59 -4.12
N VAL A 334 -11.54 -1.83 -4.45
CA VAL A 334 -11.98 -2.51 -5.68
C VAL A 334 -13.51 -2.60 -5.76
N ASN A 335 -14.19 -2.75 -4.62
CA ASN A 335 -15.65 -2.91 -4.54
C ASN A 335 -16.45 -1.66 -4.91
N VAL A 336 -15.83 -0.48 -4.78
CA VAL A 336 -16.47 0.83 -4.93
C VAL A 336 -16.09 1.53 -6.25
N LEU A 337 -15.05 1.05 -6.93
CA LEU A 337 -14.72 1.45 -8.29
C LEU A 337 -15.58 0.67 -9.31
N PRO A 338 -15.97 1.27 -10.46
CA PRO A 338 -16.76 0.59 -11.48
C PRO A 338 -16.16 -0.76 -11.95
N ASP A 339 -17.02 -1.70 -12.35
CA ASP A 339 -16.59 -3.05 -12.80
C ASP A 339 -15.69 -3.00 -14.06
N ASN A 340 -15.71 -1.89 -14.81
CA ASN A 340 -14.92 -1.70 -16.03
C ASN A 340 -13.55 -1.03 -15.81
N VAL A 341 -13.17 -0.68 -14.58
CA VAL A 341 -11.84 -0.05 -14.32
C VAL A 341 -10.74 -1.09 -14.42
N GLU A 342 -9.66 -0.73 -15.12
CA GLU A 342 -8.39 -1.46 -15.14
C GLU A 342 -7.57 -1.07 -13.90
N ILE A 343 -7.32 -2.03 -13.01
CA ILE A 343 -6.77 -1.80 -11.66
C ILE A 343 -5.47 -2.59 -11.51
N TRP A 344 -4.34 -1.86 -11.37
CA TRP A 344 -3.00 -2.40 -11.20
C TRP A 344 -2.49 -2.12 -9.78
N VAL A 345 -2.57 -3.15 -8.92
CA VAL A 345 -2.25 -3.07 -7.47
C VAL A 345 -1.13 -4.05 -7.06
N GLN A 346 -0.39 -4.58 -8.03
CA GLN A 346 0.76 -5.46 -7.82
C GLN A 346 1.88 -4.81 -6.98
N ASN A 347 2.75 -5.62 -6.36
CA ASN A 347 3.88 -5.12 -5.57
C ASN A 347 3.47 -4.25 -4.36
N ASN A 348 2.33 -4.53 -3.73
CA ASN A 348 1.87 -3.90 -2.48
C ASN A 348 2.05 -4.85 -1.27
N GLU A 349 1.48 -4.51 -0.12
CA GLU A 349 1.60 -5.26 1.15
C GLU A 349 0.30 -6.01 1.52
N ILE A 350 -0.54 -6.33 0.54
CA ILE A 350 -1.90 -6.88 0.77
C ILE A 350 -1.82 -8.35 1.21
N THR A 351 -2.28 -8.64 2.44
CA THR A 351 -2.32 -10.00 3.02
C THR A 351 -3.67 -10.70 2.88
N ASN A 352 -4.76 -9.95 2.79
CA ASN A 352 -6.13 -10.49 2.80
C ASN A 352 -6.95 -9.87 1.67
N ILE A 353 -7.55 -10.71 0.83
CA ILE A 353 -8.45 -10.30 -0.26
C ILE A 353 -9.87 -10.85 -0.10
N SER A 354 -10.25 -11.41 1.06
CA SER A 354 -11.60 -11.91 1.34
C SER A 354 -12.70 -10.84 1.31
N ASN A 355 -12.29 -9.58 1.27
CA ASN A 355 -13.17 -8.43 1.09
C ASN A 355 -13.34 -7.98 -0.37
N VAL A 356 -12.68 -8.62 -1.36
CA VAL A 356 -12.77 -8.26 -2.78
C VAL A 356 -13.94 -8.99 -3.44
N ALA A 357 -15.08 -8.30 -3.56
CA ALA A 357 -16.27 -8.85 -4.19
C ALA A 357 -16.03 -9.16 -5.68
N ARG A 358 -16.48 -10.34 -6.12
CA ARG A 358 -16.38 -10.81 -7.51
C ARG A 358 -14.93 -10.84 -8.07
N PHE A 359 -13.96 -11.19 -7.22
CA PHE A 359 -12.55 -11.29 -7.61
C PHE A 359 -12.33 -12.07 -8.92
N GLU A 360 -12.92 -13.27 -9.01
CA GLU A 360 -12.91 -14.14 -10.19
C GLU A 360 -13.50 -13.49 -11.46
N GLU A 361 -14.57 -12.70 -11.34
CA GLU A 361 -15.24 -12.05 -12.47
C GLU A 361 -14.47 -10.82 -12.97
N ARG A 362 -13.78 -10.10 -12.08
CA ARG A 362 -13.01 -8.88 -12.39
C ARG A 362 -11.69 -9.18 -13.10
N GLN A 363 -11.76 -9.56 -14.37
CA GLN A 363 -10.58 -9.82 -15.22
C GLN A 363 -9.62 -8.61 -15.34
N ASN A 364 -10.13 -7.39 -15.18
CA ASN A 364 -9.35 -6.14 -15.26
C ASN A 364 -8.57 -5.80 -13.97
N LEU A 365 -8.36 -6.75 -13.06
CA LEU A 365 -7.65 -6.57 -11.79
C LEU A 365 -6.36 -7.40 -11.74
N ASN A 366 -5.24 -6.72 -11.45
CA ASN A 366 -3.94 -7.34 -11.17
C ASN A 366 -3.52 -7.06 -9.71
N ILE A 367 -3.49 -8.12 -8.89
CA ILE A 367 -3.09 -8.08 -7.47
C ILE A 367 -1.92 -9.04 -7.16
N GLN A 368 -1.15 -9.41 -8.18
CA GLN A 368 -0.01 -10.33 -8.06
C GLN A 368 1.21 -9.69 -7.36
N SER A 369 2.22 -10.51 -7.06
CA SER A 369 3.55 -10.06 -6.61
C SER A 369 3.57 -9.17 -5.36
N GLN A 370 2.69 -9.38 -4.38
CA GLN A 370 2.75 -8.66 -3.10
C GLN A 370 4.07 -8.92 -2.35
N TYR A 371 4.55 -7.95 -1.56
CA TYR A 371 5.83 -7.99 -0.84
C TYR A 371 5.64 -7.68 0.65
N ILE A 372 5.14 -8.66 1.39
CA ILE A 372 4.80 -8.51 2.81
C ILE A 372 6.05 -8.69 3.68
N THR A 373 6.25 -7.83 4.67
CA THR A 373 7.30 -8.01 5.70
C THR A 373 6.66 -8.30 7.06
N LEU A 374 6.99 -9.44 7.67
CA LEU A 374 6.51 -9.76 9.01
C LEU A 374 7.34 -9.07 10.11
N PRO A 375 6.76 -8.81 11.30
CA PRO A 375 7.52 -8.48 12.51
C PRO A 375 8.59 -9.52 12.82
N MET A 376 9.58 -9.15 13.64
CA MET A 376 10.67 -10.05 14.06
C MET A 376 10.12 -11.35 14.66
N GLN A 377 10.47 -12.49 14.06
CA GLN A 377 10.13 -13.83 14.53
C GLN A 377 11.29 -14.44 15.35
N TYR A 378 11.05 -15.62 15.92
CA TYR A 378 12.00 -16.30 16.79
C TYR A 378 12.35 -17.70 16.28
N SER A 379 13.64 -18.02 16.28
CA SER A 379 14.19 -19.37 16.03
C SER A 379 14.74 -19.97 17.32
N ASN A 380 14.60 -21.28 17.51
CA ASN A 380 15.24 -21.98 18.62
C ASN A 380 16.76 -22.15 18.37
N GLN A 381 17.50 -22.59 19.39
CA GLN A 381 18.96 -22.80 19.31
C GLN A 381 19.38 -23.93 18.34
N GLU A 382 18.44 -24.75 17.88
CA GLU A 382 18.65 -25.82 16.89
C GLU A 382 18.40 -25.34 15.45
N GLY A 383 18.06 -24.05 15.27
CA GLY A 383 17.78 -23.44 13.97
C GLY A 383 16.37 -23.73 13.45
N MET A 384 15.43 -24.15 14.30
CA MET A 384 14.02 -24.31 13.94
C MET A 384 13.24 -22.99 14.15
N LEU A 385 12.67 -22.49 13.06
CA LEU A 385 11.77 -21.33 12.99
C LEU A 385 10.41 -21.77 12.44
N LYS A 386 9.33 -21.44 13.15
CA LYS A 386 7.94 -21.67 12.71
C LYS A 386 7.29 -20.32 12.46
N VAL A 387 6.66 -20.14 11.30
CA VAL A 387 6.03 -18.88 10.88
C VAL A 387 4.58 -19.16 10.49
N HIS A 388 3.61 -18.53 11.13
CA HIS A 388 2.22 -18.63 10.69
C HIS A 388 2.02 -17.89 9.37
N ASN A 389 1.25 -18.48 8.45
CA ASN A 389 0.95 -17.91 7.15
C ASN A 389 -0.26 -16.96 7.24
N PRO A 390 -0.09 -15.62 7.12
CA PRO A 390 -1.17 -14.67 7.33
C PRO A 390 -2.06 -14.45 6.09
N ILE A 391 -1.81 -15.17 5.00
CA ILE A 391 -2.39 -14.87 3.69
C ILE A 391 -3.77 -15.51 3.53
N ILE A 392 -4.78 -14.69 3.24
CA ILE A 392 -6.20 -15.07 3.14
C ILE A 392 -6.73 -14.76 1.72
N ASP A 393 -7.39 -15.74 1.10
CA ASP A 393 -7.97 -15.66 -0.24
C ASP A 393 -9.37 -14.99 -0.29
N ASP A 394 -9.92 -14.85 -1.50
CA ASP A 394 -11.21 -14.25 -1.77
C ASP A 394 -12.41 -15.03 -1.18
N ARG A 395 -12.18 -16.28 -0.75
CA ARG A 395 -13.16 -17.17 -0.10
C ARG A 395 -13.03 -17.15 1.42
N ASN A 396 -12.19 -16.28 1.97
CA ASN A 396 -11.87 -16.21 3.39
C ASN A 396 -11.21 -17.49 3.95
N MET A 397 -10.36 -18.13 3.15
CA MET A 397 -9.54 -19.28 3.54
C MET A 397 -8.05 -18.95 3.47
N SER A 398 -7.23 -19.60 4.30
CA SER A 398 -5.76 -19.46 4.22
C SER A 398 -5.22 -20.02 2.90
N VAL A 399 -4.35 -19.27 2.22
CA VAL A 399 -3.71 -19.73 0.97
C VAL A 399 -2.77 -20.89 1.26
N THR A 400 -3.00 -22.06 0.65
CA THR A 400 -2.27 -23.31 0.95
C THR A 400 -1.16 -23.67 -0.05
N ASN A 401 -1.12 -23.06 -1.23
CA ASN A 401 -0.05 -23.22 -2.23
C ASN A 401 1.13 -22.30 -1.86
N ILE A 402 1.74 -22.63 -0.72
CA ILE A 402 2.90 -21.96 -0.14
C ILE A 402 4.18 -22.69 -0.57
N LYS A 403 5.18 -21.93 -1.02
CA LYS A 403 6.49 -22.40 -1.43
C LYS A 403 7.56 -21.69 -0.61
N PRO A 404 8.03 -22.31 0.50
CA PRO A 404 9.11 -21.77 1.32
C PRO A 404 10.39 -21.53 0.52
N TRP A 405 11.24 -20.61 0.99
CA TRP A 405 12.54 -20.36 0.38
C TRP A 405 13.38 -21.63 0.30
N SER A 406 13.88 -21.93 -0.89
CA SER A 406 14.66 -23.12 -1.21
C SER A 406 16.15 -22.79 -1.19
N HIS A 407 16.76 -22.93 -0.02
CA HIS A 407 18.21 -22.77 0.17
C HIS A 407 18.85 -24.14 0.46
N PRO A 408 20.00 -24.51 -0.17
CA PRO A 408 20.56 -25.86 -0.06
C PRO A 408 20.87 -26.35 1.36
N ASN A 409 21.07 -25.41 2.30
CA ASN A 409 21.43 -25.68 3.70
C ASN A 409 20.31 -25.32 4.69
N VAL A 410 19.07 -25.07 4.24
CA VAL A 410 17.93 -24.76 5.12
C VAL A 410 16.74 -25.63 4.70
N PRO A 411 16.55 -26.82 5.31
CA PRO A 411 15.41 -27.67 5.03
C PRO A 411 14.11 -26.95 5.43
N SER A 412 13.24 -26.67 4.46
CA SER A 412 12.02 -25.89 4.63
C SER A 412 10.78 -26.60 4.08
N TYR A 413 9.63 -26.45 4.75
CA TYR A 413 8.36 -27.04 4.33
C TYR A 413 7.16 -26.24 4.85
N TYR A 414 5.96 -26.52 4.33
CA TYR A 414 4.70 -25.93 4.77
C TYR A 414 3.82 -27.01 5.44
N ASP A 415 3.50 -26.81 6.72
CA ASP A 415 2.54 -27.60 7.48
C ASP A 415 1.12 -27.05 7.26
N ALA A 416 0.42 -27.67 6.32
CA ALA A 416 -0.95 -27.31 5.97
C ALA A 416 -1.99 -27.66 7.07
N MET A 417 -1.64 -28.47 8.08
CA MET A 417 -2.53 -28.73 9.23
C MET A 417 -2.43 -27.63 10.29
N LYS A 418 -1.28 -26.93 10.38
CA LYS A 418 -1.05 -25.81 11.32
C LYS A 418 -1.10 -24.43 10.67
N ASN A 419 -1.23 -24.35 9.34
CA ASN A 419 -1.05 -23.13 8.54
C ASN A 419 0.30 -22.45 8.85
N GLN A 420 1.38 -23.24 8.89
CA GLN A 420 2.73 -22.77 9.28
C GLN A 420 3.78 -23.15 8.25
N VAL A 421 4.67 -22.21 7.92
CA VAL A 421 5.95 -22.51 7.27
C VAL A 421 6.98 -22.85 8.34
N VAL A 422 7.72 -23.93 8.14
CA VAL A 422 8.80 -24.37 9.03
C VAL A 422 10.11 -24.32 8.28
N PHE A 423 11.11 -23.66 8.87
CA PHE A 423 12.50 -23.66 8.45
C PHE A 423 13.32 -24.35 9.54
N ASN A 424 14.29 -25.17 9.15
CA ASN A 424 15.13 -25.95 10.05
C ASN A 424 16.61 -25.68 9.75
N GLU A 425 17.50 -26.01 10.70
CA GLU A 425 18.96 -25.90 10.56
C GLU A 425 19.45 -24.47 10.21
N LEU A 426 18.65 -23.44 10.55
CA LEU A 426 19.05 -22.04 10.39
C LEU A 426 20.33 -21.74 11.17
N THR A 427 21.26 -21.01 10.53
CA THR A 427 22.57 -20.69 11.09
C THR A 427 22.88 -19.20 10.86
N GLY A 428 22.90 -18.43 11.96
CA GLY A 428 23.01 -16.96 11.90
C GLY A 428 21.65 -16.26 11.72
N ALA A 429 21.52 -15.05 12.24
CA ALA A 429 20.28 -14.27 12.19
C ALA A 429 20.29 -13.33 10.97
N GLU A 430 19.64 -13.75 9.88
CA GLU A 430 19.66 -13.02 8.60
C GLU A 430 18.24 -12.62 8.16
N LYS A 431 17.61 -13.45 7.32
CA LYS A 431 16.20 -13.43 6.89
C LYS A 431 15.88 -14.77 6.23
N VAL A 432 14.60 -15.10 6.13
CA VAL A 432 14.07 -16.11 5.20
C VAL A 432 12.83 -15.54 4.51
N ASP A 433 12.37 -16.21 3.46
CA ASP A 433 11.11 -15.88 2.80
C ASP A 433 10.25 -17.11 2.51
N PHE A 434 9.00 -16.88 2.14
CA PHE A 434 8.19 -17.85 1.42
C PHE A 434 7.33 -17.14 0.38
N SER A 435 7.08 -17.81 -0.75
CA SER A 435 6.15 -17.33 -1.77
C SER A 435 4.79 -18.00 -1.63
N PHE A 436 3.74 -17.28 -2.03
CA PHE A 436 2.37 -17.79 -2.09
C PHE A 436 1.75 -17.50 -3.45
N VAL A 437 0.84 -18.38 -3.86
CA VAL A 437 -0.07 -18.17 -4.98
C VAL A 437 -1.42 -18.74 -4.56
N ASP A 438 -2.50 -18.00 -4.78
CA ASP A 438 -3.86 -18.45 -4.49
C ASP A 438 -4.32 -19.55 -5.49
N SER A 439 -5.58 -19.97 -5.44
CA SER A 439 -6.09 -21.00 -6.38
C SER A 439 -6.46 -20.47 -7.77
N THR A 440 -6.58 -19.15 -7.95
CA THR A 440 -6.84 -18.51 -9.25
C THR A 440 -5.57 -18.20 -10.03
N GLU A 441 -4.41 -18.24 -9.36
CA GLU A 441 -3.10 -17.72 -9.79
C GLU A 441 -3.04 -16.19 -9.97
N ARG A 442 -4.07 -15.45 -9.55
CA ARG A 442 -4.21 -13.99 -9.71
C ARG A 442 -3.85 -13.19 -8.45
N PHE A 443 -3.77 -13.83 -7.29
CA PHE A 443 -3.24 -13.26 -6.05
C PHE A 443 -2.00 -14.04 -5.61
N SER A 444 -0.87 -13.35 -5.51
CA SER A 444 0.42 -13.97 -5.28
C SER A 444 1.40 -12.99 -4.64
N GLY A 445 2.50 -13.50 -4.10
CA GLY A 445 3.54 -12.65 -3.53
C GLY A 445 4.62 -13.42 -2.78
N THR A 446 5.48 -12.66 -2.11
CA THR A 446 6.54 -13.13 -1.21
C THR A 446 6.35 -12.50 0.16
N VAL A 447 6.46 -13.32 1.20
CA VAL A 447 6.46 -12.91 2.60
C VAL A 447 7.89 -13.01 3.14
N PHE A 448 8.46 -11.87 3.50
CA PHE A 448 9.79 -11.76 4.10
C PHE A 448 9.72 -11.85 5.62
N VAL A 449 10.61 -12.64 6.21
CA VAL A 449 10.66 -12.94 7.63
C VAL A 449 12.04 -12.60 8.19
N SER A 450 12.11 -11.60 9.06
CA SER A 450 13.30 -11.36 9.88
C SER A 450 13.18 -12.21 11.15
N TYR A 451 14.27 -12.84 11.60
CA TYR A 451 14.25 -13.68 12.80
C TYR A 451 15.51 -13.51 13.65
N THR A 452 15.41 -13.88 14.93
CA THR A 452 16.56 -13.98 15.84
C THR A 452 16.51 -15.25 16.68
N PHE A 453 17.65 -15.65 17.23
CA PHE A 453 17.77 -16.85 18.07
C PHE A 453 17.38 -16.55 19.52
N VAL A 454 16.53 -17.38 20.09
CA VAL A 454 16.10 -17.30 21.49
C VAL A 454 16.18 -18.66 22.17
N LEU A 455 16.10 -18.65 23.50
CA LEU A 455 15.92 -19.85 24.32
C LEU A 455 14.43 -20.05 24.59
N ASN A 456 14.03 -21.28 24.93
CA ASN A 456 12.71 -21.50 25.53
C ASN A 456 12.61 -20.69 26.82
N GLN A 457 11.49 -20.01 27.01
CA GLN A 457 11.20 -19.24 28.20
C GLN A 457 10.46 -20.13 29.20
N THR A 458 10.63 -19.87 30.49
CA THR A 458 9.96 -20.62 31.55
C THR A 458 8.69 -19.89 31.96
N VAL A 459 7.54 -20.58 31.89
CA VAL A 459 6.34 -20.17 32.63
C VAL A 459 6.29 -20.96 33.94
N THR A 460 6.08 -20.25 35.05
CA THR A 460 5.98 -20.80 36.41
C THR A 460 4.57 -20.57 36.94
N PHE A 461 3.92 -21.60 37.44
CA PHE A 461 2.55 -21.56 37.93
C PHE A 461 2.51 -21.47 39.45
N ASP A 462 2.50 -20.24 39.97
CA ASP A 462 2.53 -19.95 41.40
C ASP A 462 1.15 -20.12 42.05
N SER A 463 1.00 -21.22 42.78
CA SER A 463 -0.25 -21.60 43.45
C SER A 463 -0.52 -20.88 44.78
N ASP A 464 0.29 -19.90 45.21
CA ASP A 464 0.13 -19.22 46.51
C ASP A 464 0.01 -20.25 47.66
N GLU A 465 1.01 -21.14 47.73
CA GLU A 465 1.12 -22.31 48.63
C GLU A 465 -0.04 -23.34 48.58
N ALA A 466 -1.02 -23.21 47.68
CA ALA A 466 -2.15 -24.14 47.56
C ALA A 466 -1.79 -25.52 46.98
N SER A 467 -0.62 -25.65 46.35
CA SER A 467 -0.07 -26.90 45.85
C SER A 467 1.32 -27.16 46.45
N SER A 468 1.61 -28.42 46.77
CA SER A 468 2.93 -28.88 47.24
C SER A 468 4.00 -28.91 46.13
N GLN A 469 3.62 -28.57 44.90
CA GLN A 469 4.51 -28.39 43.76
C GLN A 469 4.11 -27.13 42.99
N THR A 470 5.10 -26.38 42.53
CA THR A 470 4.93 -25.26 41.59
C THR A 470 5.22 -25.79 40.18
N PRO A 471 4.21 -26.03 39.32
CA PRO A 471 4.46 -26.51 37.97
C PRO A 471 5.26 -25.48 37.17
N THR A 472 6.12 -25.95 36.28
CA THR A 472 6.79 -25.12 35.28
C THR A 472 6.68 -25.75 33.90
N GLN A 473 6.68 -24.93 32.86
CA GLN A 473 6.80 -25.38 31.47
C GLN A 473 7.87 -24.55 30.76
N SER A 474 8.63 -25.19 29.88
CA SER A 474 9.67 -24.54 29.07
C SER A 474 9.17 -24.39 27.63
N ILE A 475 8.49 -23.27 27.36
CA ILE A 475 7.74 -23.02 26.12
C ILE A 475 8.54 -22.10 25.20
N PHE A 476 8.43 -22.30 23.89
CA PHE A 476 9.10 -21.46 22.91
C PHE A 476 8.33 -20.14 22.67
N PRO A 477 8.98 -18.97 22.58
CA PRO A 477 8.29 -17.70 22.32
C PRO A 477 7.41 -17.74 21.06
N GLY A 478 6.14 -17.35 21.21
CA GLY A 478 5.10 -17.43 20.19
C GLY A 478 4.27 -18.72 20.19
N GLU A 479 4.63 -19.74 20.98
CA GLU A 479 3.79 -20.94 21.18
C GLU A 479 2.81 -20.77 22.36
N SER A 480 1.68 -21.48 22.30
CA SER A 480 0.68 -21.49 23.37
C SER A 480 1.19 -22.21 24.62
N VAL A 481 0.89 -21.66 25.79
CA VAL A 481 1.11 -22.32 27.09
C VAL A 481 0.00 -23.35 27.34
N VAL A 482 0.34 -24.52 27.91
CA VAL A 482 -0.67 -25.53 28.29
C VAL A 482 -1.24 -25.18 29.67
N GLU A 483 -2.56 -25.21 29.84
CA GLU A 483 -3.17 -25.00 31.17
C GLU A 483 -2.83 -26.17 32.12
N PRO A 484 -2.33 -25.91 33.35
CA PRO A 484 -2.05 -26.96 34.33
C PRO A 484 -3.33 -27.39 35.05
N THR A 485 -3.27 -28.52 35.76
CA THR A 485 -4.34 -28.91 36.70
C THR A 485 -4.57 -27.81 37.74
N ASN A 486 -5.82 -27.36 37.89
CA ASN A 486 -6.18 -26.30 38.83
C ASN A 486 -5.80 -26.66 40.29
N PRO A 487 -5.16 -25.74 41.03
CA PRO A 487 -4.82 -25.96 42.44
C PRO A 487 -6.08 -25.89 43.32
N THR A 488 -5.97 -26.39 44.56
CA THR A 488 -7.08 -26.42 45.53
C THR A 488 -6.66 -25.82 46.87
N LYS A 489 -7.22 -24.67 47.25
CA LYS A 489 -6.94 -23.98 48.51
C LYS A 489 -8.15 -24.10 49.46
N LEU A 490 -7.95 -24.66 50.65
CA LEU A 490 -9.04 -24.95 51.59
C LEU A 490 -9.76 -23.66 52.00
N GLY A 491 -11.08 -23.59 51.78
CA GLY A 491 -11.90 -22.40 52.05
C GLY A 491 -11.86 -21.30 50.97
N TYR A 492 -11.33 -21.59 49.77
CA TYR A 492 -11.27 -20.65 48.65
C TYR A 492 -11.66 -21.29 47.30
N ASP A 493 -12.43 -20.55 46.51
CA ASP A 493 -12.74 -20.83 45.11
C ASP A 493 -11.57 -20.35 44.23
N PHE A 494 -11.07 -21.18 43.31
CA PHE A 494 -10.05 -20.79 42.33
C PHE A 494 -10.67 -19.93 41.21
N LEU A 495 -10.04 -18.79 40.89
CA LEU A 495 -10.52 -17.84 39.88
C LEU A 495 -9.76 -17.88 38.55
N GLY A 496 -8.71 -18.69 38.44
CA GLY A 496 -7.85 -18.77 37.26
C GLY A 496 -6.43 -18.24 37.50
N TRP A 497 -5.65 -18.24 36.41
CA TRP A 497 -4.24 -17.86 36.37
C TRP A 497 -4.07 -16.42 35.88
N PHE A 498 -3.32 -15.60 36.61
CA PHE A 498 -3.14 -14.18 36.33
C PHE A 498 -1.67 -13.84 36.07
N VAL A 499 -1.42 -12.96 35.09
CA VAL A 499 -0.08 -12.41 34.79
C VAL A 499 0.01 -10.97 35.27
N GLY A 500 1.16 -10.62 35.87
CA GLY A 500 1.42 -9.29 36.42
C GLY A 500 0.84 -9.07 37.83
N GLU A 501 1.42 -8.11 38.57
CA GLU A 501 1.06 -7.83 39.96
C GLU A 501 0.11 -6.63 40.11
N GLY A 502 -0.69 -6.63 41.19
CA GLY A 502 -1.48 -5.49 41.62
C GLY A 502 -2.44 -4.96 40.55
N VAL A 503 -2.41 -3.65 40.30
CA VAL A 503 -3.27 -2.98 39.30
C VAL A 503 -2.93 -3.34 37.85
N SER A 504 -1.79 -3.99 37.60
CA SER A 504 -1.39 -4.48 36.27
C SER A 504 -1.75 -5.96 36.05
N SER A 505 -2.37 -6.62 37.03
CA SER A 505 -2.76 -8.02 36.91
C SER A 505 -3.90 -8.22 35.91
N ARG A 506 -3.77 -9.21 35.03
CA ARG A 506 -4.84 -9.67 34.14
C ARG A 506 -4.96 -11.18 34.14
N LEU A 507 -6.16 -11.68 33.87
CA LEU A 507 -6.38 -13.10 33.58
C LEU A 507 -5.57 -13.50 32.32
N TRP A 508 -4.93 -14.66 32.36
CA TRP A 508 -4.29 -15.30 31.22
C TRP A 508 -5.32 -16.14 30.44
N ASN A 509 -5.36 -15.98 29.12
CA ASN A 509 -6.26 -16.71 28.23
C ASN A 509 -5.46 -17.73 27.41
N PHE A 510 -5.48 -18.99 27.81
CA PHE A 510 -4.73 -20.07 27.15
C PHE A 510 -5.11 -20.32 25.67
N GLU A 511 -6.25 -19.80 25.19
CA GLU A 511 -6.63 -19.89 23.77
C GLU A 511 -6.04 -18.75 22.90
N GLN A 512 -5.65 -17.63 23.50
CA GLN A 512 -5.27 -16.39 22.77
C GLN A 512 -3.87 -15.88 23.12
N ASP A 513 -3.40 -16.12 24.34
CA ASP A 513 -2.09 -15.71 24.82
C ASP A 513 -1.01 -16.74 24.42
N THR A 514 0.09 -16.24 23.89
CA THR A 514 1.29 -17.02 23.55
C THR A 514 2.46 -16.61 24.43
N MET A 515 3.45 -17.49 24.54
CA MET A 515 4.64 -17.24 25.37
C MET A 515 5.41 -16.01 24.84
N PRO A 516 5.66 -14.96 25.65
CA PRO A 516 6.51 -13.85 25.26
C PRO A 516 7.99 -14.28 25.21
N ASN A 517 8.87 -13.41 24.71
CA ASN A 517 10.33 -13.64 24.76
C ASN A 517 10.95 -13.27 26.13
N GLU A 518 10.25 -13.57 27.21
CA GLU A 518 10.72 -13.47 28.59
C GLU A 518 10.05 -14.55 29.45
N SER A 519 10.72 -14.96 30.52
CA SER A 519 10.18 -15.96 31.46
C SER A 519 9.23 -15.29 32.45
N LEU A 520 8.09 -15.91 32.72
CA LEU A 520 6.96 -15.28 33.41
C LEU A 520 6.40 -16.17 34.54
N ILE A 521 5.76 -15.52 35.51
CA ILE A 521 5.03 -16.20 36.58
C ILE A 521 3.53 -15.92 36.37
N LEU A 522 2.75 -17.00 36.36
CA LEU A 522 1.29 -16.94 36.44
C LEU A 522 0.90 -17.23 37.87
N HIS A 523 0.33 -16.25 38.55
CA HIS A 523 -0.12 -16.37 39.92
C HIS A 523 -1.58 -16.83 39.95
N SER A 524 -1.87 -17.79 40.83
CA SER A 524 -3.24 -18.20 41.14
C SER A 524 -4.01 -17.06 41.82
N ASN A 525 -5.28 -16.90 41.46
CA ASN A 525 -6.18 -15.93 42.09
C ASN A 525 -7.34 -16.66 42.78
N TRP A 526 -7.77 -16.13 43.92
CA TRP A 526 -8.61 -16.85 44.89
C TRP A 526 -9.73 -15.97 45.43
N LYS A 527 -10.94 -16.51 45.46
CA LYS A 527 -12.09 -15.92 46.15
C LYS A 527 -12.36 -16.72 47.42
N LYS A 528 -12.51 -16.04 48.56
CA LYS A 528 -12.89 -16.71 49.82
C LYS A 528 -14.28 -17.35 49.67
N SER A 529 -14.36 -18.66 49.88
CA SER A 529 -15.62 -19.38 49.90
C SER A 529 -16.42 -18.98 51.15
N VAL A 530 -17.74 -18.85 51.01
CA VAL A 530 -18.64 -18.51 52.13
C VAL A 530 -19.68 -19.62 52.25
N TYR A 531 -19.72 -20.20 53.44
CA TYR A 531 -20.61 -21.28 53.83
C TYR A 531 -21.70 -20.74 54.76
N THR A 532 -22.77 -21.49 54.99
CA THR A 532 -23.86 -21.08 55.88
C THR A 532 -24.25 -22.17 56.88
N VAL A 533 -24.59 -21.75 58.10
CA VAL A 533 -25.38 -22.55 59.03
C VAL A 533 -26.83 -22.11 58.96
N THR A 534 -27.72 -23.04 58.60
CA THR A 534 -29.16 -22.82 58.41
C THR A 534 -29.94 -23.57 59.48
N TYR A 535 -30.94 -22.92 60.09
CA TYR A 535 -31.70 -23.46 61.21
C TYR A 535 -33.17 -23.73 60.83
N GLU A 536 -33.64 -24.92 61.13
CA GLU A 536 -34.96 -25.43 60.74
C GLU A 536 -35.81 -25.83 61.96
N GLY A 537 -37.03 -25.32 62.03
CA GLY A 537 -37.86 -25.39 63.24
C GLY A 537 -38.41 -26.78 63.57
N ASN A 538 -38.41 -27.70 62.59
CA ASN A 538 -38.71 -29.11 62.77
C ASN A 538 -39.99 -29.40 63.60
N GLY A 539 -41.08 -28.69 63.27
CA GLY A 539 -42.35 -28.76 64.02
C GLY A 539 -42.48 -27.77 65.18
N ALA A 540 -41.67 -26.72 65.21
CA ALA A 540 -41.86 -25.52 66.03
C ALA A 540 -43.24 -24.86 65.81
N ASP A 541 -43.76 -24.18 66.84
CA ASP A 541 -44.94 -23.33 66.73
C ASP A 541 -44.61 -22.02 65.98
N ALA A 542 -45.60 -21.45 65.31
CA ALA A 542 -45.48 -20.22 64.51
C ALA A 542 -45.16 -18.93 65.31
N THR A 543 -45.03 -19.02 66.64
CA THR A 543 -44.52 -17.94 67.51
C THR A 543 -43.01 -18.02 67.77
N SER A 544 -42.36 -19.11 67.37
CA SER A 544 -40.91 -19.29 67.50
C SER A 544 -40.14 -18.33 66.60
N LYS A 545 -38.98 -17.88 67.05
CA LYS A 545 -38.00 -17.25 66.16
C LYS A 545 -36.87 -18.23 65.88
N LEU A 546 -36.69 -18.57 64.61
CA LEU A 546 -35.49 -19.27 64.18
C LEU A 546 -34.29 -18.32 64.24
N PRO A 547 -33.09 -18.82 64.59
CA PRO A 547 -31.86 -18.08 64.39
C PRO A 547 -31.66 -17.72 62.92
N GLU A 548 -31.07 -16.55 62.66
CA GLU A 548 -30.75 -16.13 61.29
C GLU A 548 -29.69 -17.04 60.66
N VAL A 549 -29.76 -17.22 59.34
CA VAL A 549 -28.78 -18.00 58.58
C VAL A 549 -27.40 -17.37 58.76
N THR A 550 -26.48 -18.09 59.39
CA THR A 550 -25.19 -17.57 59.83
C THR A 550 -24.13 -17.85 58.76
N PRO A 551 -23.63 -16.85 58.00
CA PRO A 551 -22.54 -17.04 57.06
C PRO A 551 -21.20 -17.17 57.79
N PHE A 552 -20.38 -18.12 57.37
CA PHE A 552 -19.02 -18.32 57.90
C PHE A 552 -18.04 -18.73 56.80
N SER A 553 -16.75 -18.67 57.15
CA SER A 553 -15.61 -18.88 56.27
C SER A 553 -14.42 -19.36 57.10
N ILE A 554 -13.27 -19.59 56.48
CA ILE A 554 -12.06 -20.03 57.17
C ILE A 554 -11.57 -19.04 58.25
N ASP A 555 -11.80 -17.73 58.09
CA ASP A 555 -11.38 -16.69 59.06
C ASP A 555 -12.16 -16.75 60.38
N ASN A 556 -13.40 -17.23 60.33
CA ASN A 556 -14.33 -17.29 61.46
C ASN A 556 -14.87 -18.71 61.72
N SER A 557 -14.05 -19.70 61.37
CA SER A 557 -14.20 -21.08 61.83
C SER A 557 -13.34 -21.31 63.10
N PRO A 558 -13.84 -21.99 64.14
CA PRO A 558 -15.19 -22.53 64.25
C PRO A 558 -16.26 -21.47 64.47
N VAL A 559 -17.42 -21.67 63.86
CA VAL A 559 -18.65 -20.92 64.16
C VAL A 559 -19.38 -21.55 65.35
N LEU A 560 -20.04 -20.73 66.18
CA LEU A 560 -20.83 -21.23 67.31
C LEU A 560 -22.29 -21.47 66.90
N ILE A 561 -22.83 -22.62 67.32
CA ILE A 561 -24.21 -23.01 67.06
C ILE A 561 -25.18 -22.19 67.91
N ALA A 562 -26.23 -21.67 67.30
CA ALA A 562 -27.09 -20.64 67.87
C ALA A 562 -27.93 -21.12 69.07
N HIS A 563 -28.33 -20.15 69.90
CA HIS A 563 -29.17 -20.39 71.07
C HIS A 563 -30.63 -20.64 70.67
N GLY A 564 -31.18 -21.79 71.11
CA GLY A 564 -32.58 -22.18 70.87
C GLY A 564 -33.58 -21.55 71.84
N GLU A 565 -33.22 -20.50 72.57
CA GLU A 565 -33.99 -19.98 73.71
C GLU A 565 -35.33 -19.31 73.29
N ASP A 566 -35.42 -18.81 72.06
CA ASP A 566 -36.66 -18.28 71.45
C ASP A 566 -37.49 -19.37 70.70
N MET A 567 -37.09 -20.64 70.76
CA MET A 567 -37.78 -21.76 70.09
C MET A 567 -38.92 -22.33 70.96
N GLN A 568 -40.13 -22.42 70.41
CA GLN A 568 -41.33 -22.84 71.13
C GLN A 568 -42.05 -23.99 70.42
N ARG A 569 -42.54 -24.97 71.17
CA ARG A 569 -43.41 -26.04 70.66
C ARG A 569 -44.31 -26.54 71.78
N LYS A 570 -45.62 -26.38 71.63
CA LYS A 570 -46.61 -26.59 72.69
C LYS A 570 -46.53 -27.99 73.33
N GLY A 571 -46.10 -28.05 74.58
CA GLY A 571 -45.93 -29.29 75.35
C GLY A 571 -44.61 -30.01 75.09
N TYR A 572 -43.60 -29.31 74.55
CA TYR A 572 -42.26 -29.79 74.30
C TYR A 572 -41.22 -28.72 74.65
N THR A 573 -40.10 -29.14 75.24
CA THR A 573 -38.94 -28.28 75.52
C THR A 573 -37.89 -28.49 74.42
N PHE A 574 -37.26 -27.41 73.95
CA PHE A 574 -36.10 -27.49 73.05
C PHE A 574 -34.90 -28.07 73.79
N ILE A 575 -34.17 -29.00 73.17
CA ILE A 575 -33.01 -29.69 73.77
C ILE A 575 -31.71 -29.37 73.04
N ALA A 576 -31.72 -29.49 71.71
CA ALA A 576 -30.53 -29.39 70.87
C ALA A 576 -30.91 -29.10 69.42
N TRP A 577 -29.93 -28.71 68.62
CA TRP A 577 -30.00 -28.82 67.17
C TRP A 577 -29.48 -30.19 66.73
N ASN A 578 -29.92 -30.71 65.58
CA ASN A 578 -29.45 -31.99 65.03
C ASN A 578 -29.30 -31.93 63.50
N THR A 579 -28.32 -32.62 62.92
CA THR A 579 -28.10 -32.61 61.46
C THR A 579 -29.14 -33.38 60.63
N ALA A 580 -30.06 -34.11 61.27
CA ALA A 580 -31.19 -34.78 60.63
C ALA A 580 -32.53 -34.42 61.29
N ALA A 581 -33.58 -34.24 60.49
CA ALA A 581 -34.90 -33.85 60.97
C ALA A 581 -35.59 -34.91 61.86
N ASP A 582 -35.19 -36.17 61.77
CA ASP A 582 -35.68 -37.25 62.64
C ASP A 582 -34.89 -37.39 63.96
N GLY A 583 -33.84 -36.59 64.15
CA GLY A 583 -32.95 -36.65 65.32
C GLY A 583 -31.89 -37.75 65.27
N SER A 584 -31.72 -38.45 64.13
CA SER A 584 -30.73 -39.52 63.97
C SER A 584 -29.30 -39.03 63.68
N GLY A 585 -29.14 -37.73 63.37
CA GLY A 585 -27.87 -37.10 63.02
C GLY A 585 -27.03 -36.71 64.24
N ILE A 586 -26.02 -35.86 64.00
CA ILE A 586 -25.17 -35.31 65.05
C ILE A 586 -25.95 -34.21 65.77
N SER A 587 -26.08 -34.32 67.10
CA SER A 587 -26.68 -33.28 67.93
C SER A 587 -25.64 -32.23 68.35
N TYR A 588 -26.01 -30.96 68.25
CA TYR A 588 -25.25 -29.80 68.70
C TYR A 588 -26.05 -29.03 69.76
N LEU A 589 -25.45 -28.80 70.92
CA LEU A 589 -26.00 -27.91 71.96
C LEU A 589 -25.77 -26.45 71.58
N SER A 590 -26.61 -25.56 72.12
CA SER A 590 -26.43 -24.11 71.96
C SER A 590 -25.09 -23.65 72.54
N GLY A 591 -24.30 -22.96 71.72
CA GLY A 591 -22.94 -22.52 72.03
C GLY A 591 -21.83 -23.52 71.70
N GLU A 592 -22.12 -24.71 71.15
CA GLU A 592 -21.09 -25.62 70.66
C GLU A 592 -20.46 -25.16 69.34
N SER A 593 -19.23 -25.59 69.08
CA SER A 593 -18.42 -25.19 67.92
C SER A 593 -18.59 -26.13 66.73
N TYR A 594 -18.76 -25.56 65.53
CA TYR A 594 -18.67 -26.26 64.25
C TYR A 594 -17.53 -25.69 63.41
N ASP A 595 -16.59 -26.55 62.99
CA ASP A 595 -15.33 -26.19 62.35
C ASP A 595 -15.23 -26.57 60.86
N THR A 596 -16.11 -27.46 60.38
CA THR A 596 -16.07 -27.98 59.01
C THR A 596 -16.53 -26.93 58.00
N LEU A 597 -15.74 -26.73 56.94
CA LEU A 597 -15.98 -25.72 55.91
C LEU A 597 -16.95 -26.21 54.81
N GLU A 598 -18.20 -26.41 55.20
CA GLU A 598 -19.32 -26.80 54.32
C GLU A 598 -20.64 -26.15 54.80
N ASN A 599 -21.70 -26.25 53.99
CA ASN A 599 -23.02 -25.75 54.39
C ASN A 599 -23.70 -26.71 55.36
N LEU A 600 -24.02 -26.23 56.56
CA LEU A 600 -24.66 -27.00 57.62
C LEU A 600 -26.16 -26.67 57.71
N VAL A 601 -27.00 -27.70 57.79
CA VAL A 601 -28.43 -27.55 58.10
C VAL A 601 -28.74 -28.24 59.42
N LEU A 602 -29.42 -27.52 60.32
CA LEU A 602 -29.66 -27.92 61.69
C LEU A 602 -31.15 -27.87 62.04
N TYR A 603 -31.69 -29.00 62.47
CA TYR A 603 -33.10 -29.20 62.80
C TYR A 603 -33.31 -29.17 64.32
N ALA A 604 -34.32 -28.45 64.80
CA ALA A 604 -34.62 -28.38 66.23
C ALA A 604 -35.05 -29.76 66.79
N THR A 605 -34.49 -30.14 67.93
CA THR A 605 -34.79 -31.39 68.64
C THR A 605 -35.52 -31.11 69.95
N TRP A 606 -36.55 -31.92 70.24
CA TRP A 606 -37.61 -31.59 71.19
C TRP A 606 -37.89 -32.76 72.14
N GLU A 607 -37.78 -32.53 73.46
CA GLU A 607 -38.26 -33.46 74.49
C GLU A 607 -39.69 -33.10 74.88
N LYS A 608 -40.53 -34.10 75.19
CA LYS A 608 -41.94 -33.87 75.53
C LYS A 608 -42.10 -33.55 77.01
N GLU A 609 -42.78 -32.45 77.32
CA GLU A 609 -43.02 -32.02 78.70
C GLU A 609 -43.93 -33.00 79.46
N ILE A 610 -43.51 -33.38 80.66
CA ILE A 610 -44.29 -34.20 81.60
C ILE A 610 -44.72 -33.30 82.76
N PRO A 611 -46.03 -33.15 83.05
CA PRO A 611 -46.50 -32.22 84.07
C PRO A 611 -46.08 -32.64 85.49
N SER A 612 -45.23 -31.83 86.11
CA SER A 612 -44.71 -32.06 87.46
C SER A 612 -45.79 -32.00 88.55
N ILE A 613 -45.84 -33.03 89.40
CA ILE A 613 -46.72 -33.07 90.58
C ILE A 613 -46.10 -32.23 91.70
N ILE A 614 -46.90 -31.30 92.25
CA ILE A 614 -46.49 -30.42 93.36
C ILE A 614 -46.43 -31.22 94.68
N VAL A 615 -45.33 -31.10 95.43
CA VAL A 615 -45.15 -31.70 96.76
C VAL A 615 -44.63 -30.63 97.75
N PRO A 616 -45.17 -30.52 98.99
CA PRO A 616 -44.72 -29.53 99.97
C PRO A 616 -43.32 -29.83 100.57
N PRO A 617 -42.63 -28.83 101.17
CA PRO A 617 -41.23 -28.94 101.56
C PRO A 617 -40.99 -29.72 102.87
N VAL A 618 -39.87 -30.43 102.93
CA VAL A 618 -39.34 -31.12 104.12
C VAL A 618 -37.93 -30.57 104.45
N LYS A 619 -37.58 -30.50 105.75
CA LYS A 619 -36.30 -29.94 106.23
C LYS A 619 -35.10 -30.88 106.01
N PRO A 620 -33.85 -30.35 105.95
CA PRO A 620 -32.72 -31.04 105.33
C PRO A 620 -31.90 -31.93 106.29
N ILE A 621 -31.25 -32.94 105.71
CA ILE A 621 -30.07 -33.66 106.24
C ILE A 621 -29.06 -33.83 105.08
N ASN A 622 -27.76 -33.90 105.39
CA ASN A 622 -26.64 -33.71 104.45
C ASN A 622 -25.63 -34.91 104.53
N PRO A 623 -24.47 -34.94 103.85
CA PRO A 623 -24.28 -35.63 102.55
C PRO A 623 -23.19 -36.72 102.51
N ILE A 624 -23.18 -37.60 101.49
CA ILE A 624 -22.07 -38.52 101.16
C ILE A 624 -21.81 -38.58 99.63
N LYS A 625 -20.56 -38.86 99.23
CA LYS A 625 -20.00 -38.81 97.85
C LYS A 625 -20.09 -40.15 97.04
N PRO A 626 -19.83 -40.14 95.71
CA PRO A 626 -19.95 -41.29 94.79
C PRO A 626 -18.62 -42.04 94.52
N PRO A 627 -18.62 -43.06 93.63
CA PRO A 627 -17.63 -43.09 92.54
C PRO A 627 -18.13 -43.55 91.14
N PHE A 628 -17.25 -43.41 90.13
CA PHE A 628 -17.31 -43.81 88.69
C PHE A 628 -16.93 -45.33 88.46
N PRO A 629 -16.50 -45.89 87.27
CA PRO A 629 -16.47 -45.46 85.82
C PRO A 629 -16.78 -46.52 84.68
N GLY A 630 -17.13 -46.06 83.45
CA GLY A 630 -16.33 -46.22 82.20
C GLY A 630 -16.43 -47.38 81.14
N ARG A 631 -16.71 -47.02 79.85
CA ARG A 631 -16.24 -47.58 78.51
C ARG A 631 -16.59 -49.05 78.10
N PRO A 632 -16.40 -49.55 76.82
CA PRO A 632 -16.17 -48.99 75.44
C PRO A 632 -17.19 -49.56 74.36
N VAL A 633 -17.05 -49.92 73.04
CA VAL A 633 -16.01 -50.04 71.94
C VAL A 633 -16.60 -50.13 70.47
N THR A 634 -16.20 -49.25 69.52
CA THR A 634 -15.73 -49.48 68.09
C THR A 634 -16.67 -50.09 66.94
N PRO A 635 -16.24 -50.44 65.67
CA PRO A 635 -16.73 -49.74 64.41
C PRO A 635 -17.01 -50.59 63.10
N ILE A 636 -17.51 -49.99 61.98
CA ILE A 636 -17.71 -50.61 60.62
C ILE A 636 -17.43 -49.61 59.42
N VAL A 637 -17.31 -50.10 58.16
CA VAL A 637 -16.74 -49.49 56.91
C VAL A 637 -17.70 -49.66 55.66
N PRO A 638 -17.64 -48.87 54.54
CA PRO A 638 -18.73 -48.71 53.54
C PRO A 638 -18.60 -49.44 52.16
N ILE A 639 -19.48 -49.13 51.19
CA ILE A 639 -19.73 -49.85 49.90
C ILE A 639 -19.86 -48.90 48.66
N THR A 640 -19.61 -49.41 47.44
CA THR A 640 -19.54 -48.69 46.12
C THR A 640 -20.65 -49.11 45.09
N VAL A 641 -20.75 -48.42 43.94
CA VAL A 641 -21.76 -48.66 42.86
C VAL A 641 -21.14 -48.66 41.43
N LYS A 642 -21.80 -49.24 40.41
CA LYS A 642 -21.39 -49.28 38.97
C LYS A 642 -22.60 -49.19 37.98
N PRO A 643 -22.39 -48.99 36.64
CA PRO A 643 -23.39 -48.48 35.67
C PRO A 643 -23.99 -49.53 34.68
N ILE A 644 -24.63 -49.05 33.58
CA ILE A 644 -25.36 -49.78 32.50
C ILE A 644 -24.93 -49.26 31.09
N GLU A 645 -25.14 -50.04 30.02
CA GLU A 645 -24.59 -49.87 28.65
C GLU A 645 -25.64 -49.90 27.49
N GLU A 646 -25.16 -50.09 26.25
CA GLU A 646 -25.80 -50.36 24.93
C GLU A 646 -26.33 -49.13 24.12
N ASP A 647 -26.27 -48.94 22.79
CA ASP A 647 -25.82 -49.58 21.50
C ASP A 647 -26.98 -49.33 20.45
N SER A 648 -26.88 -49.33 19.11
CA SER A 648 -25.81 -49.57 18.11
C SER A 648 -26.19 -49.02 16.68
N GLU A 649 -25.34 -49.31 15.67
CA GLU A 649 -25.61 -49.45 14.20
C GLU A 649 -25.67 -48.27 13.17
N LYS A 650 -25.42 -48.67 11.89
CA LYS A 650 -25.21 -47.93 10.60
C LYS A 650 -25.17 -49.01 9.46
N PRO A 651 -24.96 -48.77 8.12
CA PRO A 651 -25.14 -47.63 7.19
C PRO A 651 -25.96 -48.01 5.90
N SER A 652 -26.04 -47.16 4.84
CA SER A 652 -26.07 -47.56 3.39
C SER A 652 -26.28 -46.39 2.38
N THR A 653 -26.08 -46.67 1.07
CA THR A 653 -26.13 -45.82 -0.16
C THR A 653 -26.44 -46.74 -1.40
N PRO A 654 -26.32 -46.40 -2.73
CA PRO A 654 -26.00 -45.15 -3.47
C PRO A 654 -26.81 -44.85 -4.78
N SER A 655 -26.41 -43.81 -5.54
CA SER A 655 -26.69 -43.56 -6.99
C SER A 655 -28.13 -43.13 -7.38
N THR A 656 -28.50 -42.70 -8.61
CA THR A 656 -27.83 -42.43 -9.93
C THR A 656 -28.57 -41.21 -10.60
N THR A 657 -28.43 -40.72 -11.86
CA THR A 657 -27.89 -41.20 -13.17
C THR A 657 -27.30 -40.04 -14.03
N ALA A 658 -27.44 -40.04 -15.37
CA ALA A 658 -26.86 -39.12 -16.38
C ALA A 658 -27.89 -38.59 -17.43
N GLY A 659 -27.55 -37.54 -18.20
CA GLY A 659 -28.29 -37.08 -19.41
C GLY A 659 -27.67 -35.82 -20.08
N PRO A 660 -27.68 -35.62 -21.43
CA PRO A 660 -26.63 -34.81 -22.08
C PRO A 660 -26.99 -33.84 -23.26
N ASP A 661 -25.95 -33.09 -23.69
CA ASP A 661 -25.52 -32.82 -25.10
C ASP A 661 -25.92 -31.51 -25.88
N ILE A 662 -25.09 -31.22 -26.89
CA ILE A 662 -25.28 -30.43 -28.14
C ILE A 662 -24.88 -28.92 -28.23
N SER A 663 -23.69 -28.73 -28.82
CA SER A 663 -23.34 -27.77 -29.91
C SER A 663 -22.52 -26.47 -29.68
N LYS A 664 -21.90 -26.04 -30.80
CA LYS A 664 -20.86 -25.01 -30.97
C LYS A 664 -21.44 -23.76 -31.65
N SER A 665 -20.81 -22.60 -31.47
CA SER A 665 -20.62 -21.63 -32.57
C SER A 665 -19.43 -20.70 -32.33
N SER A 666 -18.59 -20.51 -33.35
CA SER A 666 -17.47 -19.55 -33.35
C SER A 666 -17.90 -18.20 -33.92
N GLY A 667 -17.53 -17.09 -33.27
CA GLY A 667 -17.75 -15.73 -33.76
C GLY A 667 -16.47 -14.89 -33.74
N SER A 668 -16.06 -14.36 -34.89
CA SER A 668 -15.01 -13.34 -35.01
C SER A 668 -15.68 -12.00 -35.31
N THR A 669 -15.34 -10.96 -34.55
CA THR A 669 -15.96 -9.63 -34.66
C THR A 669 -14.90 -8.56 -34.88
N THR A 670 -14.81 -8.05 -36.10
CA THR A 670 -13.94 -6.92 -36.45
C THR A 670 -14.60 -5.60 -36.07
N VAL A 671 -14.06 -4.89 -35.09
CA VAL A 671 -14.54 -3.54 -34.73
C VAL A 671 -13.92 -2.50 -35.67
N LYS A 672 -14.77 -1.66 -36.28
CA LYS A 672 -14.35 -0.43 -36.98
C LYS A 672 -14.48 0.75 -36.02
N LEU A 673 -13.47 1.61 -35.96
CA LEU A 673 -13.53 2.92 -35.32
C LEU A 673 -13.71 4.03 -36.38
N PRO A 674 -14.33 5.17 -36.03
CA PRO A 674 -14.80 6.15 -37.01
C PRO A 674 -13.70 7.04 -37.59
N PHE A 675 -13.89 7.47 -38.84
CA PHE A 675 -13.14 8.58 -39.44
C PHE A 675 -13.69 9.92 -38.95
N THR A 676 -12.82 10.80 -38.45
CA THR A 676 -13.08 12.23 -38.29
C THR A 676 -12.14 13.02 -39.19
N GLY A 677 -12.67 13.62 -40.25
CA GLY A 677 -11.87 14.24 -41.31
C GLY A 677 -11.57 15.73 -41.08
N ASP A 678 -10.49 16.03 -40.37
CA ASP A 678 -9.75 17.28 -40.54
C ASP A 678 -8.24 16.96 -40.51
N SER A 679 -7.53 17.35 -41.57
CA SER A 679 -6.12 16.98 -41.76
C SER A 679 -5.15 17.73 -40.84
N ARG A 680 -5.60 18.80 -40.17
CA ARG A 680 -4.75 19.60 -39.26
C ARG A 680 -4.36 18.87 -37.97
N ASN A 681 -5.14 17.88 -37.54
CA ASN A 681 -4.86 17.11 -36.32
C ASN A 681 -3.97 15.89 -36.55
N LEU A 682 -3.58 15.59 -37.80
CA LEU A 682 -2.94 14.30 -38.13
C LEU A 682 -1.49 14.19 -37.62
N PHE A 683 -0.77 15.29 -37.44
CA PHE A 683 0.60 15.28 -36.91
C PHE A 683 0.64 15.04 -35.39
N MET A 684 -0.26 15.70 -34.65
CA MET A 684 -0.31 15.65 -33.17
C MET A 684 -0.57 14.25 -32.59
N TRP A 685 -1.19 13.34 -33.37
CA TRP A 685 -1.59 12.02 -32.87
C TRP A 685 -0.50 10.94 -32.92
N TYR A 686 0.62 11.16 -33.64
CA TYR A 686 1.62 10.11 -33.90
C TYR A 686 2.94 10.26 -33.12
N SER A 687 3.25 11.43 -32.57
CA SER A 687 4.43 11.63 -31.71
C SER A 687 4.21 11.12 -30.28
N GLY A 688 3.09 11.49 -29.64
CA GLY A 688 2.87 11.25 -28.21
C GLY A 688 2.53 9.82 -27.76
N VAL A 689 2.17 8.91 -28.69
CA VAL A 689 1.55 7.61 -28.34
C VAL A 689 2.53 6.43 -28.30
N PHE A 690 3.73 6.56 -28.86
CA PHE A 690 4.63 5.41 -29.13
C PHE A 690 5.97 5.38 -28.37
N SER A 691 6.20 6.28 -27.41
CA SER A 691 7.46 6.39 -26.66
C SER A 691 7.72 5.29 -25.62
N VAL A 692 6.74 4.42 -25.31
CA VAL A 692 6.78 3.46 -24.19
C VAL A 692 7.18 2.03 -24.58
N LEU A 693 7.13 1.66 -25.86
CA LEU A 693 7.51 0.31 -26.33
C LEU A 693 8.52 0.35 -27.48
N GLY A 694 9.78 0.00 -27.18
CA GLY A 694 10.88 0.02 -28.14
C GLY A 694 10.78 -1.06 -29.22
N ALA A 695 10.15 -0.72 -30.36
CA ALA A 695 10.09 -1.57 -31.55
C ALA A 695 10.22 -0.74 -32.84
N THR A 696 11.24 -1.04 -33.66
CA THR A 696 11.42 -0.41 -34.98
C THR A 696 10.51 -1.06 -36.03
N VAL A 697 9.70 -0.28 -36.74
CA VAL A 697 8.81 -0.76 -37.81
C VAL A 697 9.00 0.04 -39.10
N TYR A 698 9.20 -0.65 -40.23
CA TYR A 698 9.30 -0.04 -41.55
C TYR A 698 7.91 0.12 -42.20
N LEU A 699 7.62 1.31 -42.75
CA LEU A 699 6.42 1.55 -43.55
C LEU A 699 6.60 1.06 -44.99
N VAL A 700 5.77 0.09 -45.41
CA VAL A 700 5.71 -0.39 -46.81
C VAL A 700 4.34 -0.08 -47.41
N ARG A 701 4.29 0.94 -48.28
CA ARG A 701 3.07 1.42 -48.96
C ARG A 701 2.62 0.45 -50.06
N ARG A 702 1.89 -0.61 -49.69
CA ARG A 702 1.21 -1.49 -50.68
C ARG A 702 0.15 -0.70 -51.45
N LYS A 703 0.44 -0.36 -52.71
CA LYS A 703 -0.63 -0.08 -53.69
C LYS A 703 -1.48 -1.34 -53.86
N LYS A 704 -2.81 -1.17 -53.90
CA LYS A 704 -3.67 -2.08 -54.65
C LYS A 704 -3.64 -1.64 -56.12
N ASN A 705 -3.77 -2.62 -57.02
CA ASN A 705 -4.00 -2.38 -58.44
C ASN A 705 -5.42 -1.84 -58.66
#